data_AF-A0A9Q1M3D1-F1
#
_entry.id   AF-A0A9Q1M3D1-F1
#
_cell.length_a   1.000
_cell.length_b   1.000
_cell.length_c   1.000
_cell.angle_alpha   90.00
_cell.angle_beta   90.00
_cell.angle_gamma   90.00
#
_symmetry.space_group_name_H-M   'P 1'
#
loop_
_entity.id
_entity.type
_entity.pdbx_description
1 polymer ?
#
loop_
_entity_poly.entity_id
_entity_poly.type
_entity_poly.pdbx_seq_one_letter_code
_entity_poly.pdbx_strand_id
1 'polypeptide(L)'
;MKSFKLCYLFPILVLSFLVLTFPLITASIILFRGDSFSVKDDSDFITSPQKTFTCGFYPLGNTNAYYFGIWYTKSKEKTVVWNAKQDRPVNIQDSKLTLRKNGALVLTDVDDTIVWQTNTTSFDIERAELLESGNLVLRNRQGDILWQSFDLPTDTLLPHQFFTKNHRLMPPLRKGGISPGYFSLYFDSDNVLRMIYDGPQVSSIYWPNPDGDPYWNGRTSQNSTRLAYFDGMGRFFSSDRLQFNVSDMGFGILRRMTIDTDGNLRVYSLDNSTGLWKISWQAVAQACVVHGICGRFSICTYVTELKCTCPPGYQMVNASDWSQGCRPMFRSRSLFDSEHVKFVEIPNVDYWGFDLNATVSFSLGSCKALCLDDPNCRAFVYRRNGAGTCYTKGILFNGYRSPGFPGSVFLKVPMNLSTSESGHLILDHGADGKCGSSSEDVLFGSPSIYVMDFKKVKWIYPYLFCSTLGGIEILFFVLGWWALFSKHGISASIEDGYKMVSSTQFRRFTYTELKKATKNFKVELGRGVKDNSDFITSPQNTFTCGFYPIGNANAYYFGIWFTNSREKTVVWNANQDRPVSIQGSKLALGNNGALVLTDVDDTIIWQTNTTSFDIERAELLETGNLVLKNPQGDILWQSFDLPTDTLLPHQFFTKNHRLVPPLRKGSLSPGYFSLYFDSDNVLRMIYDGSQVSSI
;
A
#
# COMPACT_ATOMS: atom_id res chain seq x y z
N MET A 1 -38.31 -64.74 37.36
CA MET A 1 -38.81 -64.12 36.11
C MET A 1 -38.34 -62.67 36.05
N LYS A 2 -37.67 -62.36 34.94
CA LYS A 2 -37.61 -61.06 34.24
C LYS A 2 -37.11 -59.80 34.96
N SER A 3 -36.08 -59.23 34.30
CA SER A 3 -35.96 -57.81 33.95
C SER A 3 -35.48 -56.84 35.02
N PHE A 4 -34.16 -56.79 35.28
CA PHE A 4 -33.53 -55.59 35.86
C PHE A 4 -32.01 -55.55 35.59
N LYS A 5 -31.57 -55.68 34.33
CA LYS A 5 -30.15 -55.39 33.97
C LYS A 5 -29.94 -54.66 32.63
N LEU A 6 -31.00 -54.26 31.92
CA LEU A 6 -30.86 -53.67 30.58
C LEU A 6 -30.95 -52.12 30.54
N CYS A 7 -31.36 -51.44 31.61
CA CYS A 7 -31.58 -49.98 31.60
C CYS A 7 -30.33 -49.11 31.81
N TYR A 8 -29.21 -49.67 32.28
CA TYR A 8 -27.99 -48.89 32.53
C TYR A 8 -27.00 -48.86 31.35
N LEU A 9 -27.17 -49.73 30.36
CA LEU A 9 -26.31 -49.77 29.18
C LEU A 9 -26.78 -48.83 28.07
N PHE A 10 -28.08 -48.54 28.00
CA PHE A 10 -28.66 -47.69 26.96
C PHE A 10 -28.22 -46.21 27.03
N PRO A 11 -28.15 -45.55 28.21
CA PRO A 11 -27.67 -44.16 28.28
C PRO A 11 -26.16 -44.07 27.98
N ILE A 12 -25.37 -45.09 28.33
CA ILE A 12 -23.92 -45.12 28.08
C ILE A 12 -23.63 -45.33 26.58
N LEU A 13 -24.42 -46.16 25.90
CA LEU A 13 -24.34 -46.34 24.45
C LEU A 13 -24.82 -45.11 23.67
N VAL A 14 -25.82 -44.39 24.17
CA VAL A 14 -26.27 -43.12 23.56
C VAL A 14 -25.26 -42.01 23.80
N LEU A 15 -24.62 -41.95 24.98
CA LEU A 15 -23.54 -41.00 25.25
C LEU A 15 -22.29 -41.30 24.41
N SER A 16 -21.95 -42.58 24.19
CA SER A 16 -20.82 -42.95 23.31
C SER A 16 -21.12 -42.67 21.84
N PHE A 17 -22.38 -42.81 21.38
CA PHE A 17 -22.80 -42.43 20.04
C PHE A 17 -22.84 -40.91 19.82
N LEU A 18 -23.16 -40.13 20.86
CA LEU A 18 -23.09 -38.65 20.86
C LEU A 18 -21.65 -38.12 20.90
N VAL A 19 -20.71 -38.85 21.51
CA VAL A 19 -19.27 -38.53 21.47
C VAL A 19 -18.62 -39.00 20.16
N LEU A 20 -19.21 -39.96 19.44
CA LEU A 20 -18.76 -40.42 18.11
C LEU A 20 -19.40 -39.65 16.94
N THR A 21 -20.27 -38.68 17.21
CA THR A 21 -20.84 -37.76 16.22
C THR A 21 -20.30 -36.35 16.40
N PHE A 22 -19.01 -36.21 16.70
CA PHE A 22 -18.33 -35.01 16.23
C PHE A 22 -18.28 -35.10 14.69
N PRO A 23 -18.73 -34.07 13.95
CA PRO A 23 -18.40 -34.01 12.53
C PRO A 23 -16.89 -34.20 12.43
N LEU A 24 -16.43 -35.13 11.59
CA LEU A 24 -15.02 -35.14 11.20
C LEU A 24 -14.71 -33.70 10.81
N ILE A 25 -13.90 -33.01 11.62
CA ILE A 25 -13.23 -31.79 11.19
C ILE A 25 -12.38 -32.29 10.04
N THR A 26 -12.85 -32.10 8.80
CA THR A 26 -12.06 -32.38 7.62
C THR A 26 -10.82 -31.52 7.77
N ALA A 27 -9.67 -32.16 7.97
CA ALA A 27 -8.43 -31.50 8.30
C ALA A 27 -8.18 -30.36 7.30
N SER A 28 -8.03 -29.14 7.80
CA SER A 28 -7.35 -28.10 7.06
C SER A 28 -5.99 -28.66 6.66
N ILE A 29 -5.66 -28.65 5.37
CA ILE A 29 -4.34 -29.08 4.91
C ILE A 29 -3.34 -28.03 5.40
N ILE A 30 -2.58 -28.35 6.44
CA ILE A 30 -1.55 -27.49 7.03
C ILE A 30 -0.24 -27.77 6.29
N LEU A 31 0.54 -26.73 5.98
CA LEU A 31 1.89 -26.88 5.45
C LEU A 31 2.90 -26.87 6.60
N PHE A 32 3.58 -27.99 6.84
CA PHE A 32 4.61 -28.05 7.88
C PHE A 32 5.97 -27.60 7.34
N ARG A 33 6.84 -27.20 8.26
CA ARG A 33 8.20 -26.79 7.93
C ARG A 33 8.99 -27.94 7.32
N GLY A 34 9.62 -27.65 6.19
CA GLY A 34 10.35 -28.61 5.37
C GLY A 34 9.52 -29.13 4.19
N ASP A 35 8.20 -28.94 4.22
CA ASP A 35 7.31 -29.39 3.15
C ASP A 35 7.16 -28.33 2.06
N SER A 36 6.69 -28.78 0.90
CA SER A 36 6.44 -27.95 -0.27
C SER A 36 5.16 -28.37 -0.99
N PHE A 37 4.44 -27.40 -1.53
CA PHE A 37 3.36 -27.61 -2.50
C PHE A 37 3.85 -27.30 -3.90
N SER A 38 3.45 -28.12 -4.87
CA SER A 38 3.78 -27.94 -6.29
C SER A 38 2.55 -27.57 -7.11
N VAL A 39 2.73 -26.86 -8.24
CA VAL A 39 1.58 -26.52 -9.11
C VAL A 39 0.98 -27.76 -9.80
N LYS A 40 1.77 -28.82 -10.03
CA LYS A 40 1.34 -30.03 -10.74
C LYS A 40 0.36 -30.88 -9.96
N ASP A 41 0.37 -30.80 -8.63
CA ASP A 41 -0.55 -31.55 -7.80
C ASP A 41 -1.84 -30.75 -7.61
N ASP A 42 -2.86 -31.06 -8.42
CA ASP A 42 -4.21 -30.49 -8.36
C ASP A 42 -4.92 -30.70 -7.00
N SER A 43 -4.26 -31.31 -6.01
CA SER A 43 -4.72 -31.51 -4.64
C SER A 43 -4.05 -30.60 -3.59
N ASP A 44 -3.02 -29.84 -3.96
CA ASP A 44 -2.18 -29.08 -3.04
C ASP A 44 -2.78 -27.70 -2.72
N PHE A 45 -3.91 -27.72 -2.01
CA PHE A 45 -4.57 -26.51 -1.51
C PHE A 45 -4.66 -26.52 0.01
N ILE A 46 -4.35 -25.39 0.64
CA ILE A 46 -4.72 -25.16 2.03
C ILE A 46 -6.15 -24.62 2.03
N THR A 47 -7.04 -25.26 2.79
CA THR A 47 -8.42 -24.81 2.92
C THR A 47 -8.71 -24.41 4.37
N SER A 48 -9.48 -23.34 4.55
CA SER A 48 -9.90 -22.90 5.88
C SER A 48 -10.80 -23.95 6.56
N PRO A 49 -10.91 -23.97 7.90
CA PRO A 49 -11.64 -25.00 8.64
C PRO A 49 -13.09 -25.24 8.17
N GLN A 50 -13.83 -24.19 7.78
CA GLN A 50 -15.21 -24.31 7.27
C GLN A 50 -15.31 -24.24 5.75
N LYS A 51 -14.16 -24.28 5.04
CA LYS A 51 -14.07 -24.21 3.57
C LYS A 51 -14.69 -22.95 2.98
N THR A 52 -14.52 -21.82 3.67
CA THR A 52 -14.89 -20.49 3.14
C THR A 52 -13.79 -19.96 2.23
N PHE A 53 -12.54 -20.16 2.63
CA PHE A 53 -11.36 -19.73 1.86
C PHE A 53 -10.48 -20.91 1.48
N THR A 54 -9.85 -20.80 0.33
CA THR A 54 -8.82 -21.72 -0.15
C THR A 54 -7.61 -20.90 -0.58
N CYS A 55 -6.40 -21.40 -0.33
CA CYS A 55 -5.19 -20.85 -0.91
C CYS A 55 -4.34 -21.90 -1.59
N GLY A 56 -3.63 -21.48 -2.64
CA GLY A 56 -2.89 -22.35 -3.54
C GLY A 56 -2.53 -21.64 -4.84
N PHE A 57 -2.12 -22.42 -5.83
CA PHE A 57 -1.83 -21.90 -7.16
C PHE A 57 -3.11 -21.65 -7.96
N TYR A 58 -3.19 -20.47 -8.58
CA TYR A 58 -4.32 -20.01 -9.36
C TYR A 58 -3.88 -19.62 -10.79
N PRO A 59 -4.56 -20.12 -11.84
CA PRO A 59 -4.16 -19.87 -13.22
C PRO A 59 -4.50 -18.44 -13.68
N LEU A 60 -3.62 -17.88 -14.52
CA LEU A 60 -3.85 -16.60 -15.20
C LEU A 60 -4.48 -16.84 -16.56
N GLY A 61 -5.82 -16.82 -16.58
CA GLY A 61 -6.60 -17.09 -17.79
C GLY A 61 -6.30 -18.47 -18.35
N ASN A 62 -6.17 -18.57 -19.68
CA ASN A 62 -5.92 -19.83 -20.39
C ASN A 62 -4.42 -20.03 -20.71
N THR A 63 -3.52 -19.60 -19.82
CA THR A 63 -2.07 -19.68 -20.04
C THR A 63 -1.40 -20.62 -19.04
N ASN A 64 -0.13 -20.97 -19.26
CA ASN A 64 0.69 -21.74 -18.32
C ASN A 64 1.24 -20.91 -17.14
N ALA A 65 0.74 -19.69 -16.96
CA ALA A 65 1.16 -18.77 -15.91
C ALA A 65 0.21 -18.86 -14.71
N TYR A 66 0.78 -18.94 -13.52
CA TYR A 66 0.07 -19.07 -12.26
C TYR A 66 0.56 -18.02 -11.27
N TYR A 67 -0.23 -17.75 -10.24
CA TYR A 67 0.23 -17.09 -9.03
C TYR A 67 -0.27 -17.84 -7.81
N PHE A 68 0.39 -17.66 -6.68
CA PHE A 68 -0.12 -18.16 -5.42
C PHE A 68 -1.08 -17.15 -4.81
N GLY A 69 -2.29 -17.56 -4.44
CA GLY A 69 -3.31 -16.65 -3.94
C GLY A 69 -4.30 -17.28 -2.97
N ILE A 70 -5.13 -16.44 -2.37
CA ILE A 70 -6.23 -16.81 -1.47
C ILE A 70 -7.53 -16.37 -2.13
N TRP A 71 -8.53 -17.24 -2.18
CA TRP A 71 -9.84 -16.94 -2.78
C TRP A 71 -10.99 -17.52 -1.98
N TYR A 72 -12.20 -17.02 -2.25
CA TYR A 72 -13.44 -17.59 -1.73
C TYR A 72 -13.77 -18.91 -2.44
N THR A 73 -13.85 -20.00 -1.67
CA THR A 73 -14.05 -21.36 -2.21
C THR A 73 -15.40 -21.51 -2.93
N LYS A 74 -16.46 -20.87 -2.41
CA LYS A 74 -17.83 -20.98 -2.94
C LYS A 74 -18.17 -19.92 -4.01
N SER A 75 -17.26 -19.00 -4.30
CA SER A 75 -17.49 -17.99 -5.34
C SER A 75 -17.43 -18.64 -6.72
N LYS A 76 -18.39 -18.30 -7.60
CA LYS A 76 -18.47 -18.84 -8.96
C LYS A 76 -17.21 -18.56 -9.78
N GLU A 77 -16.61 -17.40 -9.59
CA GLU A 77 -15.40 -16.96 -10.30
C GLU A 77 -14.12 -17.21 -9.49
N LYS A 78 -14.20 -17.96 -8.37
CA LYS A 78 -13.09 -18.14 -7.40
C LYS A 78 -12.39 -16.82 -7.10
N THR A 79 -13.16 -15.82 -6.66
CA THR A 79 -12.65 -14.46 -6.44
C THR A 79 -11.46 -14.43 -5.50
N VAL A 80 -10.32 -14.07 -6.06
CA VAL A 80 -9.06 -13.89 -5.34
C VAL A 80 -9.10 -12.60 -4.53
N VAL A 81 -8.65 -12.67 -3.29
CA VAL A 81 -8.64 -11.56 -2.32
C VAL A 81 -7.24 -11.23 -1.82
N TRP A 82 -6.26 -12.08 -2.15
CA TRP A 82 -4.85 -11.90 -1.83
C TRP A 82 -3.97 -12.71 -2.78
N ASN A 83 -2.79 -12.20 -3.12
CA ASN A 83 -1.79 -12.91 -3.91
C ASN A 83 -0.36 -12.66 -3.41
N ALA A 84 0.52 -13.65 -3.61
CA ALA A 84 1.94 -13.54 -3.33
C ALA A 84 2.64 -12.89 -4.53
N LYS A 85 3.08 -11.65 -4.34
CA LYS A 85 3.76 -10.79 -5.32
C LYS A 85 2.92 -10.46 -6.56
N GLN A 86 2.45 -9.21 -6.60
CA GLN A 86 1.50 -8.72 -7.61
C GLN A 86 2.04 -8.66 -9.05
N ASP A 87 3.35 -8.65 -9.31
CA ASP A 87 3.88 -8.28 -10.63
C ASP A 87 4.56 -9.42 -11.40
N ARG A 88 4.80 -10.58 -10.79
CA ARG A 88 5.54 -11.69 -11.42
C ARG A 88 4.81 -13.03 -11.27
N PRO A 89 4.30 -13.62 -12.37
CA PRO A 89 3.72 -14.94 -12.34
C PRO A 89 4.80 -16.03 -12.33
N VAL A 90 4.38 -17.25 -12.02
CA VAL A 90 5.21 -18.47 -12.00
C VAL A 90 4.69 -19.48 -13.01
N ASN A 91 5.55 -20.39 -13.47
CA ASN A 91 5.17 -21.38 -14.49
C ASN A 91 4.57 -22.65 -13.84
N ILE A 92 3.59 -23.25 -14.51
CA ILE A 92 2.97 -24.51 -14.09
C ILE A 92 3.96 -25.68 -13.91
N GLN A 93 5.05 -25.71 -14.66
CA GLN A 93 5.78 -26.96 -14.87
C GLN A 93 6.57 -27.45 -13.66
N ASP A 94 7.06 -26.60 -12.74
CA ASP A 94 7.80 -27.04 -11.54
C ASP A 94 7.88 -25.95 -10.44
N SER A 95 7.00 -24.96 -10.45
CA SER A 95 6.98 -23.92 -9.40
C SER A 95 6.48 -24.48 -8.08
N LYS A 96 7.06 -23.99 -6.98
CA LYS A 96 6.80 -24.54 -5.63
C LYS A 96 6.65 -23.46 -4.58
N LEU A 97 5.74 -23.68 -3.64
CA LEU A 97 5.67 -22.94 -2.40
C LEU A 97 6.24 -23.83 -1.29
N THR A 98 7.34 -23.40 -0.68
CA THR A 98 8.08 -24.18 0.32
C THR A 98 8.17 -23.43 1.63
N LEU A 99 7.78 -24.05 2.75
CA LEU A 99 8.12 -23.54 4.08
C LEU A 99 9.50 -24.05 4.46
N ARG A 100 10.54 -23.25 4.18
CA ARG A 100 11.93 -23.67 4.35
C ARG A 100 12.27 -23.97 5.80
N LYS A 101 13.34 -24.76 5.99
CA LYS A 101 13.87 -25.09 7.33
C LYS A 101 14.34 -23.89 8.13
N ASN A 102 14.53 -22.71 7.56
CA ASN A 102 14.84 -21.48 8.28
C ASN A 102 13.59 -20.66 8.70
N GLY A 103 12.38 -21.18 8.44
CA GLY A 103 11.11 -20.53 8.75
C GLY A 103 10.60 -19.54 7.70
N ALA A 104 11.30 -19.39 6.57
CA ALA A 104 10.83 -18.56 5.46
C ALA A 104 9.85 -19.35 4.58
N LEU A 105 8.69 -18.77 4.29
CA LEU A 105 7.79 -19.27 3.26
C LEU A 105 8.23 -18.68 1.92
N VAL A 106 8.61 -19.53 0.96
CA VAL A 106 9.27 -19.12 -0.28
C VAL A 106 8.55 -19.70 -1.49
N LEU A 107 8.26 -18.84 -2.46
CA LEU A 107 7.74 -19.16 -3.78
C LEU A 107 8.89 -19.15 -4.79
N THR A 108 9.15 -20.30 -5.41
CA THR A 108 10.16 -20.47 -6.47
C THR A 108 9.52 -20.81 -7.81
N ASP A 109 10.12 -20.31 -8.89
CA ASP A 109 9.78 -20.68 -10.28
C ASP A 109 10.53 -21.95 -10.73
N VAL A 110 10.31 -22.39 -11.97
CA VAL A 110 10.89 -23.62 -12.57
C VAL A 110 12.43 -23.68 -12.50
N ASP A 111 13.09 -22.54 -12.53
CA ASP A 111 14.55 -22.39 -12.47
C ASP A 111 15.09 -22.17 -11.04
N ASP A 112 14.27 -22.46 -10.01
CA ASP A 112 14.52 -22.19 -8.60
C ASP A 112 14.70 -20.70 -8.26
N THR A 113 14.41 -19.78 -9.18
CA THR A 113 14.46 -18.35 -8.88
C THR A 113 13.40 -18.01 -7.84
N ILE A 114 13.82 -17.29 -6.79
CA ILE A 114 12.91 -16.84 -5.74
C ILE A 114 12.06 -15.71 -6.31
N VAL A 115 10.78 -15.98 -6.53
CA VAL A 115 9.81 -14.99 -6.98
C VAL A 115 9.34 -14.16 -5.81
N TRP A 116 8.97 -14.80 -4.71
CA TRP A 116 8.49 -14.15 -3.49
C TRP A 116 8.93 -14.92 -2.24
N GLN A 117 9.14 -14.22 -1.14
CA GLN A 117 9.40 -14.84 0.16
C GLN A 117 8.89 -13.96 1.30
N THR A 118 8.60 -14.58 2.44
CA THR A 118 8.37 -13.84 3.68
C THR A 118 9.69 -13.34 4.25
N ASN A 119 9.69 -12.14 4.83
CA ASN A 119 10.83 -11.61 5.60
C ASN A 119 10.87 -12.23 7.00
N THR A 120 10.72 -13.56 7.08
CA THR A 120 10.81 -14.32 8.32
C THR A 120 12.06 -15.18 8.33
N THR A 121 12.96 -14.89 9.27
CA THR A 121 14.11 -15.75 9.59
C THR A 121 14.01 -16.12 11.06
N SER A 122 13.13 -17.07 11.37
CA SER A 122 12.98 -17.61 12.71
C SER A 122 12.91 -19.12 12.65
N PHE A 123 13.82 -19.77 13.38
CA PHE A 123 13.79 -21.22 13.55
C PHE A 123 12.63 -21.68 14.44
N ASP A 124 11.79 -20.77 14.95
CA ASP A 124 10.65 -21.10 15.80
C ASP A 124 9.38 -21.36 14.97
N ILE A 125 9.34 -20.96 13.70
CA ILE A 125 8.21 -21.23 12.80
C ILE A 125 8.11 -22.73 12.53
N GLU A 126 6.90 -23.27 12.67
CA GLU A 126 6.60 -24.70 12.53
C GLU A 126 5.68 -24.98 11.34
N ARG A 127 4.66 -24.14 11.12
CA ARG A 127 3.62 -24.42 10.14
C ARG A 127 2.98 -23.17 9.54
N ALA A 128 2.45 -23.31 8.33
CA ALA A 128 1.56 -22.35 7.69
C ALA A 128 0.11 -22.87 7.69
N GLU A 129 -0.84 -21.98 7.99
CA GLU A 129 -2.25 -22.30 8.18
C GLU A 129 -3.14 -21.18 7.62
N LEU A 130 -4.24 -21.54 6.94
CA LEU A 130 -5.26 -20.58 6.49
C LEU A 130 -6.42 -20.54 7.51
N LEU A 131 -6.60 -19.38 8.15
CA LEU A 131 -7.68 -19.16 9.11
C LEU A 131 -9.03 -18.97 8.42
N GLU A 132 -10.11 -19.15 9.17
CA GLU A 132 -11.48 -18.96 8.67
C GLU A 132 -11.80 -17.51 8.30
N SER A 133 -11.00 -16.54 8.78
CA SER A 133 -11.06 -15.15 8.35
C SER A 133 -10.47 -14.92 6.95
N GLY A 134 -9.81 -15.92 6.36
CA GLY A 134 -9.03 -15.78 5.13
C GLY A 134 -7.58 -15.34 5.37
N ASN A 135 -7.14 -15.21 6.63
CA ASN A 135 -5.77 -14.85 6.96
C ASN A 135 -4.86 -16.08 6.90
N LEU A 136 -3.91 -16.11 5.97
CA LEU A 136 -2.80 -17.06 5.95
C LEU A 136 -1.74 -16.65 6.97
N VAL A 137 -1.42 -17.53 7.91
CA VAL A 137 -0.51 -17.24 9.04
C VAL A 137 0.61 -18.26 9.15
N LEU A 138 1.80 -17.82 9.59
CA LEU A 138 2.89 -18.69 10.03
C LEU A 138 2.92 -18.74 11.56
N ARG A 139 2.86 -19.94 12.14
CA ARG A 139 2.82 -20.14 13.59
C ARG A 139 4.02 -20.90 14.13
N ASN A 140 4.38 -20.60 15.36
CA ASN A 140 5.31 -21.41 16.16
C ASN A 140 4.57 -22.57 16.87
N ARG A 141 5.33 -23.37 17.63
CA ARG A 141 4.79 -24.50 18.42
C ARG A 141 3.82 -24.08 19.52
N GLN A 142 4.03 -22.89 20.09
CA GLN A 142 3.20 -22.29 21.14
C GLN A 142 1.87 -21.76 20.57
N GLY A 143 1.78 -21.62 19.24
CA GLY A 143 0.63 -21.09 18.54
C GLY A 143 0.70 -19.59 18.28
N ASP A 144 1.79 -18.91 18.59
CA ASP A 144 1.96 -17.48 18.30
C ASP A 144 2.08 -17.27 16.79
N ILE A 145 1.46 -16.19 16.31
CA ILE A 145 1.52 -15.77 14.91
C ILE A 145 2.80 -14.94 14.73
N LEU A 146 3.72 -15.44 13.90
CA LEU A 146 4.99 -14.77 13.60
C LEU A 146 4.97 -14.04 12.25
N TRP A 147 4.01 -14.36 11.39
CA TRP A 147 3.73 -13.67 10.13
C TRP A 147 2.28 -13.88 9.73
N GLN A 148 1.68 -12.89 9.06
CA GLN A 148 0.33 -13.00 8.54
C GLN A 148 0.14 -12.25 7.21
N SER A 149 -0.68 -12.80 6.33
CA SER A 149 -1.05 -12.20 5.04
C SER A 149 -1.82 -10.89 5.19
N PHE A 150 -2.56 -10.71 6.29
CA PHE A 150 -3.36 -9.51 6.56
C PHE A 150 -2.51 -8.23 6.67
N ASP A 151 -1.23 -8.36 7.02
CA ASP A 151 -0.29 -7.24 7.06
C ASP A 151 0.21 -6.83 5.66
N LEU A 152 -0.18 -7.55 4.60
CA LEU A 152 0.24 -7.28 3.22
C LEU A 152 -0.99 -7.34 2.30
N PRO A 153 -1.94 -6.40 2.44
CA PRO A 153 -3.13 -6.38 1.59
C PRO A 153 -2.76 -6.10 0.13
N THR A 154 -3.65 -6.51 -0.78
CA THR A 154 -3.46 -6.34 -2.24
C THR A 154 -4.38 -5.25 -2.78
N ASP A 155 -5.52 -5.61 -3.36
CA ASP A 155 -6.59 -4.69 -3.77
C ASP A 155 -7.83 -4.79 -2.86
N THR A 156 -7.85 -5.81 -2.00
CA THR A 156 -9.00 -6.23 -1.22
C THR A 156 -8.66 -6.27 0.26
N LEU A 157 -9.61 -5.80 1.07
CA LEU A 157 -9.66 -6.00 2.51
C LEU A 157 -10.76 -7.01 2.83
N LEU A 158 -10.47 -7.88 3.80
CA LEU A 158 -11.42 -8.82 4.39
C LEU A 158 -11.97 -8.32 5.73
N PRO A 159 -13.12 -8.84 6.20
CA PRO A 159 -13.66 -8.48 7.49
C PRO A 159 -12.64 -8.71 8.60
N HIS A 160 -12.56 -7.77 9.55
CA HIS A 160 -11.62 -7.79 10.67
C HIS A 160 -10.14 -7.66 10.28
N GLN A 161 -9.83 -7.36 9.02
CA GLN A 161 -8.49 -6.95 8.61
C GLN A 161 -8.28 -5.47 8.90
N PHE A 162 -7.16 -5.15 9.56
CA PHE A 162 -6.77 -3.77 9.79
C PHE A 162 -6.01 -3.22 8.57
N PHE A 163 -6.43 -2.04 8.12
CA PHE A 163 -5.75 -1.24 7.11
C PHE A 163 -5.00 -0.09 7.79
N THR A 164 -3.71 0.05 7.51
CA THR A 164 -2.82 1.01 8.18
C THR A 164 -2.08 1.88 7.16
N LYS A 165 -1.43 2.95 7.63
CA LYS A 165 -0.65 3.88 6.78
C LYS A 165 0.45 3.22 5.94
N ASN A 166 0.94 2.05 6.35
CA ASN A 166 2.12 1.42 5.75
C ASN A 166 1.79 0.70 4.44
N HIS A 167 0.51 0.60 4.09
CA HIS A 167 0.04 -0.16 2.94
C HIS A 167 -0.86 0.70 2.06
N ARG A 168 -0.92 0.32 0.79
CA ARG A 168 -1.87 0.86 -0.20
C ARG A 168 -2.65 -0.29 -0.79
N LEU A 169 -3.96 -0.13 -0.93
CA LEU A 169 -4.70 -1.06 -1.78
C LEU A 169 -4.54 -0.63 -3.22
N MET A 170 -4.12 -1.54 -4.09
CA MET A 170 -3.88 -1.24 -5.50
C MET A 170 -4.55 -2.30 -6.36
N PRO A 171 -5.57 -1.95 -7.17
CA PRO A 171 -6.16 -2.87 -8.12
C PRO A 171 -5.15 -3.21 -9.22
N PRO A 172 -5.34 -4.33 -9.92
CA PRO A 172 -4.57 -4.58 -11.14
C PRO A 172 -4.89 -3.54 -12.21
N LEU A 173 -3.95 -3.31 -13.13
CA LEU A 173 -4.11 -2.35 -14.22
C LEU A 173 -5.31 -2.65 -15.13
N ARG A 174 -5.62 -3.94 -15.30
CA ARG A 174 -6.76 -4.43 -16.08
C ARG A 174 -7.40 -5.61 -15.36
N LYS A 175 -8.70 -5.81 -15.59
CA LYS A 175 -9.42 -6.96 -15.04
C LYS A 175 -8.74 -8.27 -15.46
N GLY A 176 -8.38 -9.11 -14.49
CA GLY A 176 -7.68 -10.38 -14.71
C GLY A 176 -6.16 -10.25 -14.95
N GLY A 177 -5.61 -9.03 -14.91
CA GLY A 177 -4.17 -8.80 -14.88
C GLY A 177 -3.60 -8.90 -13.47
N ILE A 178 -2.26 -8.94 -13.38
CA ILE A 178 -1.51 -8.96 -12.12
C ILE A 178 -0.83 -7.62 -11.84
N SER A 179 -0.31 -6.97 -12.90
CA SER A 179 0.44 -5.72 -12.78
C SER A 179 -0.34 -4.66 -12.00
N PRO A 180 0.28 -4.02 -10.99
CA PRO A 180 -0.37 -2.95 -10.23
C PRO A 180 -0.88 -1.84 -11.16
N GLY A 181 -2.11 -1.40 -10.90
CA GLY A 181 -2.73 -0.28 -11.58
C GLY A 181 -2.29 1.07 -11.02
N TYR A 182 -2.87 2.13 -11.56
CA TYR A 182 -2.57 3.51 -11.13
C TYR A 182 -3.48 4.01 -10.02
N PHE A 183 -4.53 3.28 -9.68
CA PHE A 183 -5.44 3.64 -8.59
C PHE A 183 -4.92 3.11 -7.26
N SER A 184 -5.14 3.86 -6.18
CA SER A 184 -4.88 3.33 -4.85
C SER A 184 -5.73 3.94 -3.75
N LEU A 185 -6.02 3.14 -2.72
CA LEU A 185 -6.55 3.58 -1.43
C LEU A 185 -5.41 3.62 -0.41
N TYR A 186 -5.22 4.73 0.30
CA TYR A 186 -4.14 4.90 1.27
C TYR A 186 -4.46 5.97 2.32
N PHE A 187 -3.76 5.94 3.46
CA PHE A 187 -3.73 7.07 4.39
C PHE A 187 -2.66 8.06 3.94
N ASP A 188 -3.07 9.31 3.76
CA ASP A 188 -2.18 10.39 3.40
C ASP A 188 -1.41 10.94 4.62
N SER A 189 -0.49 11.85 4.35
CA SER A 189 0.37 12.53 5.30
C SER A 189 -0.39 13.32 6.38
N ASP A 190 -1.61 13.78 6.09
CA ASP A 190 -2.49 14.48 7.02
C ASP A 190 -3.44 13.54 7.81
N ASN A 191 -3.20 12.23 7.77
CA ASN A 191 -3.97 11.18 8.45
C ASN A 191 -5.35 10.85 7.86
N VAL A 192 -5.69 11.39 6.69
CA VAL A 192 -6.98 11.11 6.04
C VAL A 192 -6.84 9.95 5.03
N LEU A 193 -7.82 9.06 5.02
CA LEU A 193 -7.95 7.96 4.07
C LEU A 193 -8.47 8.49 2.73
N ARG A 194 -7.70 8.28 1.66
CA ARG A 194 -7.94 8.85 0.33
C ARG A 194 -7.83 7.84 -0.79
N MET A 195 -8.48 8.14 -1.91
CA MET A 195 -8.22 7.48 -3.19
C MET A 195 -7.53 8.42 -4.17
N ILE A 196 -6.51 7.90 -4.84
CA ILE A 196 -5.67 8.63 -5.79
C ILE A 196 -5.51 7.85 -7.09
N TYR A 197 -5.45 8.57 -8.19
CA TYR A 197 -4.89 8.10 -9.45
C TYR A 197 -3.45 8.62 -9.55
N ASP A 198 -2.45 7.74 -9.62
CA ASP A 198 -1.03 8.06 -9.79
C ASP A 198 -0.53 7.48 -11.13
N GLY A 199 -0.97 8.12 -12.21
CA GLY A 199 -0.64 7.71 -13.57
C GLY A 199 0.73 8.23 -14.05
N PRO A 200 1.17 7.81 -15.24
CA PRO A 200 2.47 8.19 -15.79
C PRO A 200 2.60 9.70 -16.11
N GLN A 201 1.48 10.37 -16.38
CA GLN A 201 1.47 11.79 -16.76
C GLN A 201 1.07 12.72 -15.62
N VAL A 202 0.17 12.28 -14.74
CA VAL A 202 -0.40 13.10 -13.67
C VAL A 202 -0.78 12.21 -12.49
N SER A 203 -0.75 12.81 -11.30
CA SER A 203 -1.30 12.21 -10.08
C SER A 203 -2.39 13.14 -9.53
N SER A 204 -3.48 12.56 -9.04
CA SER A 204 -4.63 13.34 -8.59
C SER A 204 -5.51 12.56 -7.62
N ILE A 205 -5.70 13.14 -6.43
CA ILE A 205 -6.68 12.68 -5.45
C ILE A 205 -8.08 13.04 -5.93
N TYR A 206 -9.00 12.06 -5.89
CA TYR A 206 -10.39 12.23 -6.30
C TYR A 206 -11.40 11.87 -5.22
N TRP A 207 -10.95 11.34 -4.09
CA TRP A 207 -11.84 11.00 -2.98
C TRP A 207 -11.12 11.08 -1.61
N PRO A 208 -11.73 11.63 -0.56
CA PRO A 208 -13.05 12.29 -0.53
C PRO A 208 -13.05 13.55 -1.41
N ASN A 209 -14.18 14.27 -1.52
CA ASN A 209 -14.30 15.37 -2.48
C ASN A 209 -13.12 16.35 -2.35
N PRO A 210 -12.26 16.45 -3.37
CA PRO A 210 -11.00 17.21 -3.27
C PRO A 210 -11.21 18.73 -3.21
N ASP A 211 -12.40 19.24 -3.53
CA ASP A 211 -12.72 20.67 -3.41
C ASP A 211 -12.87 21.13 -1.95
N GLY A 212 -13.12 20.20 -1.02
CA GLY A 212 -13.33 20.47 0.39
C GLY A 212 -12.15 20.03 1.26
N ASP A 213 -11.91 20.74 2.34
CA ASP A 213 -11.01 20.25 3.38
C ASP A 213 -11.57 18.96 4.04
N PRO A 214 -10.78 18.27 4.88
CA PRO A 214 -11.25 17.07 5.56
C PRO A 214 -12.54 17.27 6.37
N TYR A 215 -12.74 18.41 7.04
CA TYR A 215 -13.91 18.67 7.89
C TYR A 215 -15.19 18.89 7.07
N TRP A 216 -15.10 19.61 5.95
CA TRP A 216 -16.22 19.75 5.00
C TRP A 216 -16.68 18.39 4.46
N ASN A 217 -15.75 17.46 4.31
CA ASN A 217 -16.04 16.08 3.93
C ASN A 217 -16.53 15.20 5.11
N GLY A 218 -16.78 15.77 6.30
CA GLY A 218 -17.16 15.03 7.49
C GLY A 218 -16.05 14.14 8.08
N ARG A 219 -14.79 14.41 7.71
CA ARG A 219 -13.60 13.68 8.13
C ARG A 219 -12.83 14.49 9.19
N THR A 220 -11.69 13.96 9.64
CA THR A 220 -10.76 14.69 10.52
C THR A 220 -9.33 14.25 10.29
N SER A 221 -8.40 15.19 10.33
CA SER A 221 -6.95 14.95 10.28
C SER A 221 -6.31 14.79 11.67
N GLN A 222 -7.09 14.99 12.74
CA GLN A 222 -6.59 15.08 14.12
C GLN A 222 -6.20 13.73 14.73
N ASN A 223 -6.76 12.63 14.22
CA ASN A 223 -6.47 11.29 14.74
C ASN A 223 -5.33 10.66 13.93
N SER A 224 -4.13 10.62 14.50
CA SER A 224 -2.91 10.14 13.84
C SER A 224 -2.75 8.62 13.81
N THR A 225 -3.70 7.87 14.38
CA THR A 225 -3.65 6.39 14.42
C THR A 225 -3.65 5.76 13.03
N ARG A 226 -4.26 6.40 12.02
CA ARG A 226 -4.27 5.98 10.61
C ARG A 226 -4.61 4.49 10.46
N LEU A 227 -5.73 4.13 11.07
CA LEU A 227 -6.25 2.77 11.15
C LEU A 227 -7.67 2.76 10.59
N ALA A 228 -7.98 1.77 9.76
CA ALA A 228 -9.32 1.47 9.31
C ALA A 228 -9.60 -0.02 9.31
N TYR A 229 -10.85 -0.43 9.48
CA TYR A 229 -11.29 -1.80 9.31
C TYR A 229 -12.79 -1.83 9.00
N PHE A 230 -13.26 -2.94 8.44
CA PHE A 230 -14.69 -3.23 8.38
C PHE A 230 -14.96 -4.59 9.02
N ASP A 231 -16.15 -4.73 9.59
CA ASP A 231 -16.53 -5.94 10.32
C ASP A 231 -17.41 -6.88 9.49
N GLY A 232 -17.61 -8.09 10.02
CA GLY A 232 -18.47 -9.10 9.42
C GLY A 232 -19.97 -8.76 9.39
N MET A 233 -20.43 -7.64 9.98
CA MET A 233 -21.80 -7.16 9.83
C MET A 233 -21.96 -6.21 8.63
N GLY A 234 -20.86 -5.67 8.11
CA GLY A 234 -20.86 -4.68 7.04
C GLY A 234 -20.81 -3.23 7.56
N ARG A 235 -20.19 -3.00 8.71
CA ARG A 235 -19.89 -1.66 9.22
C ARG A 235 -18.42 -1.34 8.97
N PHE A 236 -18.13 -0.14 8.49
CA PHE A 236 -16.78 0.34 8.27
C PHE A 236 -16.43 1.46 9.25
N PHE A 237 -15.21 1.44 9.77
CA PHE A 237 -14.68 2.47 10.65
C PHE A 237 -13.27 2.86 10.22
N SER A 238 -13.01 4.17 10.15
CA SER A 238 -11.67 4.72 9.98
C SER A 238 -11.37 5.80 11.03
N SER A 239 -10.10 5.88 11.40
CA SER A 239 -9.53 6.85 12.35
C SER A 239 -9.87 8.31 12.02
N ASP A 240 -10.00 8.64 10.74
CA ASP A 240 -10.39 9.96 10.22
C ASP A 240 -11.91 10.20 10.21
N ARG A 241 -12.66 9.47 11.03
CA ARG A 241 -14.13 9.52 11.18
C ARG A 241 -14.95 9.02 10.00
N LEU A 242 -14.37 8.30 9.04
CA LEU A 242 -15.20 7.62 8.03
C LEU A 242 -16.00 6.54 8.74
N GLN A 243 -17.32 6.60 8.63
CA GLN A 243 -18.18 5.55 9.10
C GLN A 243 -19.32 5.38 8.11
N PHE A 244 -19.56 4.14 7.72
CA PHE A 244 -20.70 3.80 6.88
C PHE A 244 -21.16 2.37 7.16
N ASN A 245 -22.40 2.12 6.78
CA ASN A 245 -23.05 0.83 6.84
C ASN A 245 -23.39 0.41 5.42
N VAL A 246 -23.20 -0.86 5.10
CA VAL A 246 -23.68 -1.44 3.84
C VAL A 246 -25.21 -1.57 3.84
N SER A 247 -25.81 -1.59 2.65
CA SER A 247 -27.28 -1.67 2.49
C SER A 247 -27.88 -2.97 3.00
N ASP A 248 -27.12 -4.07 2.99
CA ASP A 248 -27.53 -5.41 3.37
C ASP A 248 -26.89 -5.85 4.71
N MET A 249 -26.76 -4.92 5.66
CA MET A 249 -26.18 -5.19 6.97
C MET A 249 -26.83 -6.42 7.61
N GLY A 250 -26.00 -7.34 8.10
CA GLY A 250 -26.49 -8.60 8.64
C GLY A 250 -25.39 -9.62 8.89
N PHE A 251 -25.73 -10.64 9.68
CA PHE A 251 -24.83 -11.73 10.05
C PHE A 251 -24.75 -12.80 8.96
N GLY A 252 -23.62 -13.50 8.89
CA GLY A 252 -23.44 -14.68 8.03
C GLY A 252 -23.28 -14.40 6.53
N ILE A 253 -23.30 -13.13 6.12
CA ILE A 253 -23.04 -12.73 4.74
C ILE A 253 -21.53 -12.58 4.55
N LEU A 254 -20.96 -13.32 3.61
CA LEU A 254 -19.56 -13.18 3.23
C LEU A 254 -19.38 -11.87 2.47
N ARG A 255 -18.42 -11.05 2.91
CA ARG A 255 -18.18 -9.71 2.37
C ARG A 255 -16.71 -9.47 2.08
N ARG A 256 -16.44 -8.65 1.08
CA ARG A 256 -15.11 -8.10 0.79
C ARG A 256 -15.21 -6.62 0.46
N MET A 257 -14.19 -5.85 0.80
CA MET A 257 -14.08 -4.45 0.36
C MET A 257 -12.91 -4.35 -0.61
N THR A 258 -13.16 -3.93 -1.85
CA THR A 258 -12.16 -3.96 -2.92
C THR A 258 -12.15 -2.60 -3.63
N ILE A 259 -10.95 -2.07 -3.89
CA ILE A 259 -10.80 -1.02 -4.89
C ILE A 259 -10.78 -1.70 -6.25
N ASP A 260 -11.71 -1.35 -7.13
CA ASP A 260 -11.82 -1.98 -8.43
C ASP A 260 -10.92 -1.30 -9.48
N THR A 261 -10.77 -1.93 -10.64
CA THR A 261 -9.95 -1.41 -11.75
C THR A 261 -10.45 -0.08 -12.32
N ASP A 262 -11.67 0.33 -11.99
CA ASP A 262 -12.25 1.63 -12.29
C ASP A 262 -11.98 2.68 -11.18
N GLY A 263 -11.11 2.37 -10.23
CA GLY A 263 -10.70 3.27 -9.15
C GLY A 263 -11.76 3.50 -8.07
N ASN A 264 -12.91 2.84 -8.11
CA ASN A 264 -13.93 3.00 -7.08
C ASN A 264 -13.80 1.92 -5.99
N LEU A 265 -13.96 2.33 -4.74
CA LEU A 265 -13.98 1.43 -3.59
C LEU A 265 -15.41 0.90 -3.38
N ARG A 266 -15.56 -0.42 -3.37
CA ARG A 266 -16.86 -1.08 -3.21
C ARG A 266 -16.83 -2.14 -2.13
N VAL A 267 -17.95 -2.29 -1.43
CA VAL A 267 -18.21 -3.46 -0.60
C VAL A 267 -19.12 -4.40 -1.38
N TYR A 268 -18.67 -5.64 -1.47
CA TYR A 268 -19.37 -6.72 -2.14
C TYR A 268 -19.87 -7.73 -1.12
N SER A 269 -21.11 -8.17 -1.31
CA SER A 269 -21.75 -9.25 -0.54
C SER A 269 -21.97 -10.46 -1.43
N LEU A 270 -21.55 -11.64 -0.98
CA LEU A 270 -21.68 -12.88 -1.75
C LEU A 270 -23.11 -13.42 -1.63
N ASP A 271 -23.76 -13.61 -2.76
CA ASP A 271 -25.02 -14.33 -2.82
C ASP A 271 -24.74 -15.84 -2.80
N ASN A 272 -25.04 -16.49 -1.67
CA ASN A 272 -24.75 -17.90 -1.47
C ASN A 272 -25.55 -18.84 -2.41
N SER A 273 -26.64 -18.36 -3.03
CA SER A 273 -27.45 -19.15 -3.96
C SER A 273 -26.86 -19.18 -5.37
N THR A 274 -26.26 -18.06 -5.80
CA THR A 274 -25.71 -17.91 -7.17
C THR A 274 -24.19 -17.98 -7.21
N GLY A 275 -23.51 -17.81 -6.08
CA GLY A 275 -22.05 -17.67 -5.99
C GLY A 275 -21.53 -16.36 -6.59
N LEU A 276 -22.42 -15.40 -6.87
CA LEU A 276 -22.10 -14.10 -7.46
C LEU A 276 -22.00 -12.99 -6.40
N TRP A 277 -21.20 -11.97 -6.69
CA TRP A 277 -21.06 -10.80 -5.84
C TRP A 277 -22.07 -9.72 -6.20
N LYS A 278 -22.72 -9.14 -5.20
CA LYS A 278 -23.58 -7.97 -5.32
C LYS A 278 -22.92 -6.78 -4.62
N ILE A 279 -23.01 -5.60 -5.22
CA ILE A 279 -22.51 -4.35 -4.62
C ILE A 279 -23.52 -3.93 -3.54
N SER A 280 -23.09 -3.85 -2.29
CA SER A 280 -23.90 -3.39 -1.16
C SER A 280 -23.51 -1.99 -0.67
N TRP A 281 -22.36 -1.48 -1.12
CA TRP A 281 -21.92 -0.10 -0.92
C TRP A 281 -20.85 0.29 -1.94
N GLN A 282 -20.77 1.58 -2.30
CA GLN A 282 -19.70 2.14 -3.11
C GLN A 282 -19.37 3.58 -2.69
N ALA A 283 -18.10 3.97 -2.80
CA ALA A 283 -17.60 5.27 -2.38
C ALA A 283 -18.00 6.41 -3.33
N VAL A 284 -17.95 6.14 -4.64
CA VAL A 284 -18.27 7.12 -5.69
C VAL A 284 -19.52 6.65 -6.43
N ALA A 285 -20.56 7.48 -6.46
CA ALA A 285 -21.82 7.15 -7.14
C ALA A 285 -21.74 7.35 -8.67
N GLN A 286 -21.02 8.38 -9.13
CA GLN A 286 -20.85 8.71 -10.54
C GLN A 286 -19.47 8.29 -11.02
N ALA A 287 -19.38 7.27 -11.86
CA ALA A 287 -18.10 6.68 -12.29
C ALA A 287 -17.13 7.71 -12.92
N CYS A 288 -17.63 8.67 -13.70
CA CYS A 288 -16.80 9.68 -14.36
C CYS A 288 -16.23 10.76 -13.42
N VAL A 289 -16.60 10.77 -12.14
CA VAL A 289 -15.94 11.61 -11.12
C VAL A 289 -14.58 11.02 -10.73
N VAL A 290 -14.37 9.71 -10.94
CA VAL A 290 -13.06 9.10 -10.73
C VAL A 290 -12.06 9.68 -11.73
N HIS A 291 -10.94 10.18 -11.23
CA HIS A 291 -9.88 10.78 -12.05
C HIS A 291 -9.11 9.71 -12.83
N GLY A 292 -8.48 10.08 -13.94
CA GLY A 292 -7.62 9.16 -14.70
C GLY A 292 -8.32 8.03 -15.45
N ILE A 293 -9.67 7.95 -15.41
CA ILE A 293 -10.45 6.99 -16.21
C ILE A 293 -10.21 7.17 -17.71
N CYS A 294 -10.25 8.43 -18.16
CA CYS A 294 -9.98 8.79 -19.54
C CYS A 294 -8.68 9.60 -19.62
N GLY A 295 -7.87 9.35 -20.64
CA GLY A 295 -6.58 10.00 -20.81
C GLY A 295 -6.67 11.50 -21.13
N ARG A 296 -5.51 12.11 -21.41
CA ARG A 296 -5.42 13.55 -21.67
C ARG A 296 -6.32 14.00 -22.82
N PHE A 297 -6.85 15.21 -22.72
CA PHE A 297 -7.74 15.84 -23.70
C PHE A 297 -9.06 15.12 -23.96
N SER A 298 -9.42 14.10 -23.18
CA SER A 298 -10.67 13.36 -23.36
C SER A 298 -11.74 13.76 -22.32
N ILE A 299 -12.99 13.37 -22.58
CA ILE A 299 -14.15 13.64 -21.72
C ILE A 299 -14.84 12.30 -21.42
N CYS A 300 -14.97 11.99 -20.13
CA CYS A 300 -15.73 10.86 -19.63
C CYS A 300 -17.23 11.15 -19.66
N THR A 301 -18.00 10.18 -20.14
CA THR A 301 -19.46 10.20 -20.16
C THR A 301 -19.97 8.86 -19.63
N TYR A 302 -21.07 8.91 -18.86
CA TYR A 302 -21.74 7.73 -18.36
C TYR A 302 -23.22 7.81 -18.74
N VAL A 303 -23.65 6.96 -19.68
CA VAL A 303 -25.06 6.89 -20.13
C VAL A 303 -25.63 5.53 -19.72
N THR A 304 -25.23 4.48 -20.44
CA THR A 304 -25.48 3.08 -20.08
C THR A 304 -24.20 2.38 -19.62
N GLU A 305 -23.09 2.77 -20.22
CA GLU A 305 -21.74 2.31 -19.93
C GLU A 305 -20.80 3.52 -19.93
N LEU A 306 -19.64 3.33 -19.31
CA LEU A 306 -18.58 4.33 -19.29
C LEU A 306 -17.98 4.47 -20.69
N LYS A 307 -17.90 5.70 -21.21
CA LYS A 307 -17.29 6.00 -22.51
C LYS A 307 -16.44 7.27 -22.45
N CYS A 308 -15.28 7.20 -23.06
CA CYS A 308 -14.39 8.35 -23.25
C CYS A 308 -14.55 8.90 -24.68
N THR A 309 -14.73 10.21 -24.80
CA THR A 309 -14.89 10.90 -26.09
C THR A 309 -13.89 12.04 -26.24
N CYS A 310 -13.56 12.41 -27.47
CA CYS A 310 -12.71 13.58 -27.73
C CYS A 310 -13.54 14.84 -27.95
N PRO A 311 -13.07 16.00 -27.48
CA PRO A 311 -13.69 17.28 -27.80
C PRO A 311 -13.45 17.68 -29.27
N PRO A 312 -14.19 18.67 -29.79
CA PRO A 312 -14.04 19.15 -31.17
C PRO A 312 -12.60 19.56 -31.51
N GLY A 313 -12.10 19.11 -32.66
CA GLY A 313 -10.72 19.36 -33.10
C GLY A 313 -9.67 18.41 -32.54
N TYR A 314 -10.09 17.39 -31.79
CA TYR A 314 -9.23 16.34 -31.24
C TYR A 314 -9.70 14.98 -31.74
N GLN A 315 -8.76 14.04 -31.84
CA GLN A 315 -9.03 12.65 -32.23
C GLN A 315 -8.43 11.68 -31.22
N MET A 316 -9.06 10.51 -31.07
CA MET A 316 -8.56 9.46 -30.19
C MET A 316 -7.17 9.03 -30.65
N VAL A 317 -6.25 8.83 -29.69
CA VAL A 317 -4.94 8.24 -29.99
C VAL A 317 -5.10 6.76 -30.31
N ASN A 318 -5.85 6.05 -29.48
CA ASN A 318 -6.18 4.64 -29.66
C ASN A 318 -7.63 4.39 -29.21
N ALA A 319 -8.46 3.85 -30.11
CA ALA A 319 -9.87 3.57 -29.83
C ALA A 319 -10.06 2.40 -28.85
N SER A 320 -9.09 1.48 -28.77
CA SER A 320 -9.11 0.31 -27.88
C SER A 320 -8.54 0.59 -26.49
N ASP A 321 -7.85 1.73 -26.30
CA ASP A 321 -7.21 2.09 -25.05
C ASP A 321 -7.42 3.58 -24.73
N TRP A 322 -8.47 3.86 -23.98
CA TRP A 322 -8.87 5.23 -23.64
C TRP A 322 -7.91 5.94 -22.68
N SER A 323 -7.02 5.20 -22.00
CA SER A 323 -6.02 5.79 -21.11
C SER A 323 -5.01 6.67 -21.86
N GLN A 324 -4.83 6.44 -23.16
CA GLN A 324 -3.99 7.27 -24.03
C GLN A 324 -4.64 8.59 -24.42
N GLY A 325 -5.95 8.73 -24.21
CA GLY A 325 -6.70 9.95 -24.44
C GLY A 325 -6.76 10.38 -25.91
N CYS A 326 -6.76 11.69 -26.11
CA CYS A 326 -6.91 12.33 -27.41
C CYS A 326 -5.66 13.13 -27.79
N ARG A 327 -5.50 13.40 -29.08
CA ARG A 327 -4.49 14.32 -29.61
C ARG A 327 -5.15 15.40 -30.47
N PRO A 328 -4.63 16.65 -30.45
CA PRO A 328 -5.15 17.71 -31.30
C PRO A 328 -4.92 17.38 -32.78
N MET A 329 -5.87 17.75 -33.63
CA MET A 329 -5.76 17.65 -35.10
C MET A 329 -5.09 18.88 -35.72
N PHE A 330 -4.61 19.80 -34.90
CA PHE A 330 -3.94 21.03 -35.29
C PHE A 330 -2.59 21.15 -34.58
N ARG A 331 -1.69 21.99 -35.11
CA ARG A 331 -0.37 22.22 -34.51
C ARG A 331 -0.52 23.04 -33.24
N SER A 332 -0.04 22.57 -32.09
CA SER A 332 -0.16 23.30 -30.81
C SER A 332 0.40 24.72 -30.84
N ARG A 333 1.37 25.00 -31.74
CA ARG A 333 1.93 26.34 -31.92
C ARG A 333 0.90 27.37 -32.41
N SER A 334 -0.16 26.94 -33.09
CA SER A 334 -1.24 27.84 -33.53
C SER A 334 -2.13 28.36 -32.38
N LEU A 335 -1.89 27.93 -31.13
CA LEU A 335 -2.63 28.41 -29.96
C LEU A 335 -1.93 29.56 -29.21
N PHE A 336 -0.70 29.92 -29.61
CA PHE A 336 0.06 31.01 -28.98
C PHE A 336 -0.28 32.38 -29.54
N ASP A 337 -0.89 32.44 -30.72
CA ASP A 337 -1.34 33.68 -31.34
C ASP A 337 -2.80 33.94 -30.92
N SER A 338 -3.00 34.93 -30.06
CA SER A 338 -4.31 35.28 -29.49
C SER A 338 -5.29 35.83 -30.53
N GLU A 339 -4.81 36.36 -31.66
CA GLU A 339 -5.67 36.91 -32.72
C GLU A 339 -6.25 35.81 -33.64
N HIS A 340 -5.64 34.63 -33.64
CA HIS A 340 -5.99 33.52 -34.52
C HIS A 340 -6.62 32.31 -33.78
N VAL A 341 -7.18 32.55 -32.60
CA VAL A 341 -7.87 31.53 -31.80
C VAL A 341 -9.33 31.87 -31.54
N LYS A 342 -10.16 30.84 -31.43
CA LYS A 342 -11.54 30.91 -30.96
C LYS A 342 -11.76 29.95 -29.80
N PHE A 343 -12.89 30.12 -29.12
CA PHE A 343 -13.31 29.24 -28.06
C PHE A 343 -14.56 28.48 -28.47
N VAL A 344 -14.55 27.16 -28.29
CA VAL A 344 -15.70 26.28 -28.53
C VAL A 344 -16.31 25.91 -27.20
N GLU A 345 -17.58 26.25 -27.01
CA GLU A 345 -18.34 25.88 -25.81
C GLU A 345 -18.72 24.40 -25.85
N ILE A 346 -18.45 23.70 -24.76
CA ILE A 346 -18.92 22.33 -24.51
C ILE A 346 -19.73 22.37 -23.20
N PRO A 347 -21.05 22.23 -23.27
CA PRO A 347 -21.91 22.37 -22.11
C PRO A 347 -21.77 21.18 -21.16
N ASN A 348 -21.99 21.44 -19.87
CA ASN A 348 -22.05 20.45 -18.79
C ASN A 348 -20.77 19.60 -18.63
N VAL A 349 -19.63 20.19 -18.98
CA VAL A 349 -18.31 19.55 -18.89
C VAL A 349 -17.38 20.36 -18.00
N ASP A 350 -16.67 19.67 -17.13
CA ASP A 350 -15.55 20.19 -16.35
C ASP A 350 -14.29 19.38 -16.65
N TYR A 351 -13.13 20.02 -16.54
CA TYR A 351 -11.84 19.35 -16.45
C TYR A 351 -11.32 19.62 -15.04
N TRP A 352 -11.60 18.70 -14.11
CA TRP A 352 -11.32 18.97 -12.71
C TRP A 352 -9.81 19.13 -12.45
N GLY A 353 -9.46 20.14 -11.64
CA GLY A 353 -8.07 20.49 -11.32
C GLY A 353 -7.31 21.18 -12.45
N PHE A 354 -5.98 21.22 -12.31
CA PHE A 354 -5.03 21.86 -13.25
C PHE A 354 -5.38 23.32 -13.61
N ASP A 355 -5.94 24.02 -12.61
CA ASP A 355 -6.30 25.42 -12.68
C ASP A 355 -5.05 26.30 -12.65
N LEU A 356 -4.92 27.18 -13.64
CA LEU A 356 -3.92 28.26 -13.65
C LEU A 356 -4.41 29.42 -12.77
N ASN A 357 -5.73 29.67 -12.79
CA ASN A 357 -6.37 30.69 -11.98
C ASN A 357 -7.83 30.32 -11.72
N ALA A 358 -8.31 30.60 -10.51
CA ALA A 358 -9.68 30.43 -10.07
C ALA A 358 -10.21 31.74 -9.47
N THR A 359 -11.17 32.36 -10.15
CA THR A 359 -11.73 33.66 -9.74
C THR A 359 -13.25 33.59 -9.63
N VAL A 360 -13.80 34.15 -8.56
CA VAL A 360 -15.24 34.35 -8.37
C VAL A 360 -15.66 35.76 -8.81
N SER A 361 -16.95 35.97 -9.08
CA SER A 361 -17.48 37.28 -9.47
C SER A 361 -16.88 37.84 -10.76
N PHE A 362 -16.61 36.96 -11.74
CA PHE A 362 -16.05 37.29 -13.04
C PHE A 362 -17.10 37.18 -14.14
N SER A 363 -17.00 38.04 -15.16
CA SER A 363 -17.82 37.88 -16.37
C SER A 363 -17.22 36.82 -17.29
N LEU A 364 -18.05 36.21 -18.14
CA LEU A 364 -17.59 35.27 -19.17
C LEU A 364 -16.53 35.90 -20.09
N GLY A 365 -16.72 37.16 -20.48
CA GLY A 365 -15.77 37.90 -21.33
C GLY A 365 -14.44 38.13 -20.63
N SER A 366 -14.45 38.46 -19.34
CA SER A 366 -13.24 38.63 -18.53
C SER A 366 -12.48 37.31 -18.37
N CYS A 367 -13.19 36.20 -18.17
CA CYS A 367 -12.59 34.87 -18.10
C CYS A 367 -11.92 34.47 -19.43
N LYS A 368 -12.58 34.78 -20.55
CA LYS A 368 -12.03 34.59 -21.89
C LYS A 368 -10.75 35.42 -22.10
N ALA A 369 -10.75 36.69 -21.71
CA ALA A 369 -9.57 37.55 -21.80
C ALA A 369 -8.40 36.99 -20.96
N LEU A 370 -8.67 36.57 -19.72
CA LEU A 370 -7.68 35.96 -18.83
C LEU A 370 -6.98 34.75 -19.48
N CYS A 371 -7.74 33.90 -20.17
CA CYS A 371 -7.18 32.74 -20.88
C CYS A 371 -6.49 33.10 -22.22
N LEU A 372 -6.84 34.23 -22.83
CA LEU A 372 -6.15 34.71 -24.03
C LEU A 372 -4.77 35.26 -23.69
N ASP A 373 -4.67 35.98 -22.57
CA ASP A 373 -3.45 36.62 -22.09
C ASP A 373 -2.42 35.61 -21.55
N ASP A 374 -2.87 34.45 -21.05
CA ASP A 374 -1.98 33.38 -20.59
C ASP A 374 -1.63 32.39 -21.73
N PRO A 375 -0.35 32.30 -22.16
CA PRO A 375 0.08 31.38 -23.22
C PRO A 375 -0.04 29.90 -22.83
N ASN A 376 -0.13 29.59 -21.54
CA ASN A 376 -0.31 28.22 -21.05
C ASN A 376 -1.78 27.81 -21.01
N CYS A 377 -2.72 28.75 -21.08
CA CYS A 377 -4.14 28.44 -21.03
C CYS A 377 -4.61 27.70 -22.29
N ARG A 378 -5.26 26.55 -22.08
CA ARG A 378 -5.80 25.66 -23.13
C ARG A 378 -7.32 25.67 -23.19
N ALA A 379 -7.97 25.97 -22.08
CA ALA A 379 -9.41 26.16 -21.99
C ALA A 379 -9.74 26.97 -20.74
N PHE A 380 -10.98 27.38 -20.59
CA PHE A 380 -11.49 27.82 -19.30
C PHE A 380 -12.87 27.23 -19.02
N VAL A 381 -13.18 26.98 -17.76
CA VAL A 381 -14.49 26.54 -17.30
C VAL A 381 -15.19 27.73 -16.66
N TYR A 382 -16.43 27.97 -17.06
CA TYR A 382 -17.24 29.05 -16.53
C TYR A 382 -18.55 28.51 -15.95
N ARG A 383 -18.77 28.72 -14.65
CA ARG A 383 -19.98 28.29 -13.94
C ARG A 383 -21.00 29.42 -13.95
N ARG A 384 -22.22 29.12 -14.43
CA ARG A 384 -23.34 30.07 -14.55
C ARG A 384 -24.27 29.99 -13.34
N ASN A 385 -23.72 29.87 -12.14
CA ASN A 385 -24.45 29.73 -10.87
C ASN A 385 -24.82 31.08 -10.23
N GLY A 386 -24.91 32.16 -11.02
CA GLY A 386 -25.18 33.53 -10.54
C GLY A 386 -23.93 34.29 -10.07
N ALA A 387 -22.95 33.62 -9.47
CA ALA A 387 -21.70 34.26 -9.02
C ALA A 387 -20.67 34.44 -10.14
N GLY A 388 -20.77 33.73 -11.27
CA GLY A 388 -19.82 33.84 -12.38
C GLY A 388 -18.41 33.39 -11.97
N THR A 389 -18.25 32.08 -11.73
CA THR A 389 -16.94 31.52 -11.37
C THR A 389 -16.17 31.09 -12.61
N CYS A 390 -14.93 31.54 -12.71
CA CYS A 390 -14.00 31.28 -13.81
C CYS A 390 -12.83 30.43 -13.34
N TYR A 391 -12.51 29.39 -14.11
CA TYR A 391 -11.39 28.48 -13.88
C TYR A 391 -10.59 28.33 -15.18
N THR A 392 -9.42 28.95 -15.27
CA THR A 392 -8.55 28.79 -16.46
C THR A 392 -7.72 27.52 -16.34
N LYS A 393 -7.62 26.74 -17.42
CA LYS A 393 -7.05 25.38 -17.41
C LYS A 393 -5.76 25.34 -18.22
N GLY A 394 -4.68 24.91 -17.59
CA GLY A 394 -3.38 24.69 -18.26
C GLY A 394 -3.25 23.29 -18.86
N ILE A 395 -3.88 22.31 -18.22
CA ILE A 395 -3.92 20.91 -18.66
C ILE A 395 -5.37 20.48 -18.74
N LEU A 396 -5.72 19.78 -19.83
CA LEU A 396 -7.03 19.18 -20.01
C LEU A 396 -6.94 17.70 -19.66
N PHE A 397 -7.15 17.40 -18.38
CA PHE A 397 -7.18 16.05 -17.83
C PHE A 397 -8.35 15.95 -16.82
N ASN A 398 -8.83 14.75 -16.51
CA ASN A 398 -10.04 14.53 -15.71
C ASN A 398 -11.28 15.23 -16.28
N GLY A 399 -11.40 15.22 -17.61
CA GLY A 399 -12.60 15.75 -18.29
C GLY A 399 -13.79 14.84 -18.01
N TYR A 400 -14.89 15.38 -17.51
CA TYR A 400 -16.13 14.63 -17.34
C TYR A 400 -17.35 15.46 -17.71
N ARG A 401 -18.37 14.78 -18.22
CA ARG A 401 -19.69 15.36 -18.50
C ARG A 401 -20.69 14.86 -17.48
N SER A 402 -21.41 15.78 -16.84
CA SER A 402 -22.51 15.45 -15.93
C SER A 402 -23.69 16.38 -16.16
N PRO A 403 -24.93 15.86 -16.36
CA PRO A 403 -26.12 16.70 -16.56
C PRO A 403 -26.34 17.71 -15.44
N GLY A 404 -25.90 17.40 -14.22
CA GLY A 404 -26.00 18.29 -13.06
C GLY A 404 -24.90 19.34 -12.94
N PHE A 405 -23.89 19.34 -13.83
CA PHE A 405 -22.80 20.31 -13.75
C PHE A 405 -23.26 21.70 -14.23
N PRO A 406 -23.17 22.75 -13.38
CA PRO A 406 -23.76 24.07 -13.63
C PRO A 406 -22.82 24.99 -14.44
N GLY A 407 -22.16 24.47 -15.47
CA GLY A 407 -21.17 25.22 -16.25
C GLY A 407 -20.82 24.59 -17.58
N SER A 408 -19.97 25.29 -18.32
CA SER A 408 -19.44 24.85 -19.61
C SER A 408 -17.93 25.04 -19.63
N VAL A 409 -17.23 24.17 -20.35
CA VAL A 409 -15.84 24.41 -20.73
C VAL A 409 -15.81 25.12 -22.09
N PHE A 410 -14.91 26.07 -22.23
CA PHE A 410 -14.63 26.82 -23.43
C PHE A 410 -13.22 26.45 -23.90
N LEU A 411 -13.14 25.62 -24.94
CA LEU A 411 -11.90 25.05 -25.44
C LEU A 411 -11.20 25.99 -26.42
N LYS A 412 -9.94 26.34 -26.17
CA LYS A 412 -9.13 27.18 -27.07
C LYS A 412 -8.74 26.36 -28.30
N VAL A 413 -9.18 26.77 -29.48
CA VAL A 413 -8.89 26.11 -30.76
C VAL A 413 -8.52 27.14 -31.83
N PRO A 414 -7.83 26.74 -32.92
CA PRO A 414 -7.51 27.65 -34.00
C PRO A 414 -8.76 28.17 -34.72
N MET A 415 -8.71 29.41 -35.22
CA MET A 415 -9.83 30.06 -35.92
C MET A 415 -10.26 29.30 -37.18
N ASN A 416 -9.28 28.75 -37.91
CA ASN A 416 -9.47 27.99 -39.15
C ASN A 416 -10.02 26.56 -38.96
N LEU A 417 -10.24 26.12 -37.72
CA LEU A 417 -10.84 24.82 -37.45
C LEU A 417 -12.31 24.86 -37.91
N SER A 418 -12.62 24.13 -38.99
CA SER A 418 -13.98 23.84 -39.42
C SER A 418 -14.66 22.95 -38.38
N THR A 419 -15.11 23.56 -37.31
CA THR A 419 -16.01 22.92 -36.35
C THR A 419 -17.35 22.80 -37.04
N SER A 420 -17.83 21.56 -37.26
CA SER A 420 -19.25 21.37 -37.55
C SER A 420 -20.02 22.13 -36.47
N GLU A 421 -20.75 23.18 -36.86
CA GLU A 421 -21.62 23.96 -35.99
C GLU A 421 -22.81 23.10 -35.59
N SER A 422 -22.56 22.09 -34.77
CA SER A 422 -23.53 21.25 -34.07
C SER A 422 -22.74 20.34 -33.13
N GLY A 423 -22.37 20.87 -31.97
CA GLY A 423 -21.98 20.08 -30.80
C GLY A 423 -23.18 19.40 -30.13
N HIS A 424 -24.33 19.28 -30.81
CA HIS A 424 -25.31 18.27 -30.49
C HIS A 424 -24.74 16.92 -30.94
N LEU A 425 -24.02 16.25 -30.04
CA LEU A 425 -23.94 14.81 -30.09
C LEU A 425 -25.39 14.32 -30.11
N ILE A 426 -25.81 13.78 -31.25
CA ILE A 426 -27.09 13.10 -31.43
C ILE A 426 -27.08 11.93 -30.43
N LEU A 427 -27.73 12.14 -29.28
CA LEU A 427 -28.42 11.06 -28.62
C LEU A 427 -29.68 10.84 -29.45
N ASP A 428 -29.78 9.65 -30.01
CA ASP A 428 -30.95 9.16 -30.72
C ASP A 428 -32.16 9.23 -29.77
N HIS A 429 -32.89 10.35 -29.79
CA HIS A 429 -34.17 10.49 -29.11
C HIS A 429 -35.24 9.79 -29.96
N GLY A 430 -35.19 8.46 -29.97
CA GLY A 430 -36.23 7.60 -30.48
C GLY A 430 -37.04 6.98 -29.34
N ALA A 431 -37.84 7.79 -28.65
CA ALA A 431 -38.97 7.31 -27.84
C ALA A 431 -39.96 8.44 -27.59
N ASP A 432 -40.87 8.59 -28.55
CA ASP A 432 -42.16 9.26 -28.33
C ASP A 432 -42.94 8.42 -27.31
N GLY A 433 -42.77 8.73 -26.03
CA GLY A 433 -43.41 8.05 -24.91
C GLY A 433 -44.25 9.04 -24.13
N LYS A 434 -45.53 9.16 -24.51
CA LYS A 434 -46.55 9.83 -23.69
C LYS A 434 -46.45 9.32 -22.25
N CYS A 435 -46.15 10.20 -21.30
CA CYS A 435 -46.26 9.90 -19.88
C CYS A 435 -47.72 9.58 -19.54
N GLY A 436 -48.01 8.30 -19.36
CA GLY A 436 -49.16 7.84 -18.59
C GLY A 436 -48.85 8.05 -17.11
N SER A 437 -49.71 8.79 -16.41
CA SER A 437 -49.65 8.94 -14.96
C SER A 437 -49.99 7.61 -14.28
N SER A 438 -48.98 6.90 -13.79
CA SER A 438 -49.16 5.93 -12.71
C SER A 438 -48.35 6.40 -11.52
N SER A 439 -49.06 6.91 -10.52
CA SER A 439 -48.54 7.26 -9.20
C SER A 439 -48.07 6.00 -8.48
N GLU A 440 -46.77 5.79 -8.40
CA GLU A 440 -46.16 5.00 -7.32
C GLU A 440 -45.52 5.98 -6.34
N ASP A 441 -46.15 6.10 -5.17
CA ASP A 441 -45.67 6.93 -4.08
C ASP A 441 -44.36 6.38 -3.53
N VAL A 442 -43.26 7.08 -3.79
CA VAL A 442 -41.99 6.88 -3.09
C VAL A 442 -42.13 7.51 -1.70
N LEU A 443 -42.35 6.66 -0.70
CA LEU A 443 -42.46 7.05 0.71
C LEU A 443 -41.08 7.46 1.26
N PHE A 444 -40.86 8.76 1.46
CA PHE A 444 -39.76 9.27 2.28
C PHE A 444 -40.03 8.92 3.76
N GLY A 445 -39.31 7.93 4.28
CA GLY A 445 -39.34 7.56 5.70
C GLY A 445 -38.66 8.63 6.56
N SER A 446 -39.45 9.35 7.36
CA SER A 446 -38.98 10.22 8.45
C SER A 446 -38.63 9.38 9.70
N PRO A 447 -37.68 9.80 10.58
CA PRO A 447 -37.08 8.94 11.60
C PRO A 447 -37.93 8.59 12.85
N SER A 448 -39.27 8.64 12.80
CA SER A 448 -40.10 8.58 14.03
C SER A 448 -41.17 7.48 14.11
N ILE A 449 -41.08 6.37 13.37
CA ILE A 449 -42.09 5.28 13.44
C ILE A 449 -41.48 3.93 13.84
N TYR A 450 -40.67 3.92 14.90
CA TYR A 450 -40.34 2.67 15.62
C TYR A 450 -40.31 2.91 17.14
N VAL A 451 -41.46 3.23 17.72
CA VAL A 451 -41.70 2.91 19.14
C VAL A 451 -42.39 1.54 19.14
N MET A 452 -41.60 0.49 19.33
CA MET A 452 -42.13 -0.85 19.62
C MET A 452 -41.95 -1.12 21.11
N ASP A 453 -43.10 -1.33 21.76
CA ASP A 453 -43.30 -1.57 23.18
C ASP A 453 -42.63 -2.89 23.62
N PHE A 454 -41.67 -2.81 24.54
CA PHE A 454 -40.96 -3.99 25.07
C PHE A 454 -41.81 -4.69 26.14
N LYS A 455 -42.51 -5.76 25.78
CA LYS A 455 -43.02 -6.73 26.76
C LYS A 455 -41.84 -7.42 27.46
N LYS A 456 -41.69 -7.17 28.76
CA LYS A 456 -40.74 -7.86 29.65
C LYS A 456 -40.98 -9.38 29.66
N VAL A 457 -40.07 -10.14 29.06
CA VAL A 457 -39.99 -11.59 29.25
C VAL A 457 -39.10 -11.87 30.47
N LYS A 458 -39.67 -12.47 31.52
CA LYS A 458 -38.94 -12.90 32.73
C LYS A 458 -38.15 -14.18 32.43
N TRP A 459 -36.83 -14.07 32.36
CA TRP A 459 -35.89 -15.17 32.26
C TRP A 459 -35.73 -15.91 33.60
N ILE A 460 -36.71 -16.69 34.06
CA ILE A 460 -36.57 -17.48 35.30
C ILE A 460 -35.85 -18.83 35.06
N TYR A 461 -36.01 -19.41 33.87
CA TYR A 461 -35.48 -20.75 33.56
C TYR A 461 -33.95 -20.84 33.29
N PRO A 462 -33.24 -19.86 32.70
CA PRO A 462 -31.79 -20.01 32.47
C PRO A 462 -30.96 -19.81 33.75
N TYR A 463 -31.41 -18.98 34.71
CA TYR A 463 -30.67 -18.75 35.95
C TYR A 463 -30.73 -19.97 36.89
N LEU A 464 -31.82 -20.74 36.83
CA LEU A 464 -31.93 -21.99 37.59
C LEU A 464 -30.99 -23.07 37.05
N PHE A 465 -30.78 -23.11 35.73
CA PHE A 465 -29.89 -24.06 35.07
C PHE A 465 -28.39 -23.76 35.32
N CYS A 466 -28.00 -22.49 35.34
CA CYS A 466 -26.62 -22.10 35.68
C CYS A 466 -26.30 -22.35 37.16
N SER A 467 -27.28 -22.20 38.05
CA SER A 467 -27.09 -22.44 39.50
C SER A 467 -26.85 -23.92 39.82
N THR A 468 -27.55 -24.84 39.13
CA THR A 468 -27.37 -26.28 39.34
C THR A 468 -26.02 -26.78 38.83
N LEU A 469 -25.56 -26.29 37.67
CA LEU A 469 -24.23 -26.62 37.13
C LEU A 469 -23.10 -26.08 38.01
N GLY A 470 -23.22 -24.86 38.53
CA GLY A 470 -22.25 -24.29 39.46
C GLY A 470 -22.16 -25.07 40.79
N GLY A 471 -23.29 -25.56 41.31
CA GLY A 471 -23.31 -26.40 42.50
C GLY A 471 -22.59 -27.75 42.32
N ILE A 472 -22.67 -28.33 41.13
CA ILE A 472 -22.02 -29.62 40.80
C ILE A 472 -20.49 -29.45 40.71
N GLU A 473 -20.01 -28.38 40.07
CA GLU A 473 -18.58 -28.04 39.99
C GLU A 473 -17.94 -27.81 41.38
N ILE A 474 -18.64 -27.08 42.26
CA ILE A 474 -18.17 -26.83 43.63
C ILE A 474 -18.10 -28.13 44.44
N LEU A 475 -19.06 -29.03 44.24
CA LEU A 475 -19.08 -30.33 44.91
C LEU A 475 -17.85 -31.18 44.53
N PHE A 476 -17.46 -31.19 43.25
CA PHE A 476 -16.26 -31.88 42.79
C PHE A 476 -14.97 -31.25 43.34
N PHE A 477 -14.91 -29.92 43.45
CA PHE A 477 -13.78 -29.24 44.08
C PHE A 477 -13.65 -29.56 45.57
N VAL A 478 -14.76 -29.57 46.32
CA VAL A 478 -14.75 -29.87 47.77
C VAL A 478 -14.39 -31.33 48.02
N LEU A 479 -14.89 -32.27 47.20
CA LEU A 479 -14.54 -33.69 47.29
C LEU A 479 -13.08 -33.95 46.90
N GLY A 480 -12.56 -33.25 45.88
CA GLY A 480 -11.15 -33.30 45.50
C GLY A 480 -10.23 -32.72 46.57
N TRP A 481 -10.63 -31.62 47.19
CA TRP A 481 -9.92 -30.99 48.30
C TRP A 481 -9.90 -31.89 49.55
N TRP A 482 -11.02 -32.54 49.88
CA TRP A 482 -11.09 -33.48 51.01
C TRP A 482 -10.23 -34.72 50.77
N ALA A 483 -10.21 -35.26 49.55
CA ALA A 483 -9.40 -36.41 49.20
C ALA A 483 -7.89 -36.13 49.32
N LEU A 484 -7.46 -34.91 48.98
CA LEU A 484 -6.05 -34.50 49.04
C LEU A 484 -5.55 -34.17 50.46
N PHE A 485 -6.43 -33.79 51.39
CA PHE A 485 -6.03 -33.37 52.74
C PHE A 485 -6.38 -34.35 53.86
N SER A 486 -6.99 -35.50 53.56
CA SER A 486 -7.38 -36.48 54.60
C SER A 486 -6.31 -37.48 55.04
N LYS A 487 -5.04 -37.35 54.60
CA LYS A 487 -3.96 -38.21 55.10
C LYS A 487 -2.61 -37.48 55.25
N HIS A 488 -2.10 -37.58 56.48
CA HIS A 488 -0.73 -37.30 56.99
C HIS A 488 -0.41 -35.88 57.46
N GLY A 489 -0.64 -35.66 58.77
CA GLY A 489 0.41 -35.70 59.81
C GLY A 489 1.78 -35.08 59.50
N ILE A 490 2.08 -34.02 60.25
CA ILE A 490 3.29 -33.20 60.29
C ILE A 490 4.49 -33.93 60.95
N SER A 491 5.71 -33.61 60.51
CA SER A 491 6.88 -33.42 61.40
C SER A 491 7.84 -32.39 60.80
N ALA A 492 8.29 -31.46 61.64
CA ALA A 492 9.13 -30.32 61.33
C ALA A 492 10.55 -30.48 61.92
N SER A 493 11.55 -29.82 61.32
CA SER A 493 12.70 -29.16 62.00
C SER A 493 13.50 -28.37 60.94
N ILE A 494 13.53 -27.03 60.96
CA ILE A 494 14.57 -26.16 61.58
C ILE A 494 15.92 -26.25 60.80
N GLU A 495 16.63 -25.23 60.33
CA GLU A 495 16.82 -23.81 60.69
C GLU A 495 17.49 -23.03 59.52
N ASP A 496 17.22 -21.72 59.47
CA ASP A 496 18.10 -20.57 59.17
C ASP A 496 19.02 -20.43 57.94
N GLY A 497 18.97 -19.22 57.36
CA GLY A 497 20.02 -18.68 56.50
C GLY A 497 19.62 -17.43 55.69
N TYR A 498 19.80 -16.25 56.27
CA TYR A 498 19.44 -14.92 55.73
C TYR A 498 20.09 -14.50 54.38
N LYS A 499 19.30 -13.76 53.59
CA LYS A 499 19.59 -12.54 52.78
C LYS A 499 20.85 -12.44 51.86
N MET A 500 20.55 -12.05 50.61
CA MET A 500 21.05 -10.87 49.86
C MET A 500 21.80 -11.13 48.54
N VAL A 501 21.08 -10.88 47.43
CA VAL A 501 21.45 -10.08 46.24
C VAL A 501 22.83 -10.26 45.56
N SER A 502 22.74 -10.58 44.25
CA SER A 502 23.55 -10.14 43.09
C SER A 502 24.70 -11.00 42.52
N SER A 503 24.77 -10.93 41.18
CA SER A 503 25.83 -11.31 40.22
C SER A 503 25.83 -12.76 39.71
N THR A 504 25.20 -13.05 38.56
CA THR A 504 25.78 -13.01 37.20
C THR A 504 27.12 -13.75 37.05
N GLN A 505 27.05 -14.94 36.48
CA GLN A 505 28.20 -15.63 35.88
C GLN A 505 28.68 -14.88 34.64
N PHE A 506 29.78 -14.13 34.78
CA PHE A 506 30.68 -13.82 33.67
C PHE A 506 32.11 -14.14 34.09
N ARG A 507 32.76 -15.04 33.35
CA ARG A 507 34.20 -15.32 33.48
C ARG A 507 34.99 -14.23 32.79
N ARG A 508 35.92 -13.60 33.51
CA ARG A 508 36.87 -12.61 32.98
C ARG A 508 38.15 -13.34 32.55
N PHE A 509 38.53 -13.22 31.28
CA PHE A 509 39.84 -13.67 30.80
C PHE A 509 40.87 -12.55 31.02
N THR A 510 42.07 -12.94 31.40
CA THR A 510 43.20 -12.00 31.50
C THR A 510 43.82 -11.77 30.11
N TYR A 511 44.40 -10.58 29.89
CA TYR A 511 45.10 -10.23 28.63
C TYR A 511 46.17 -11.29 28.24
N THR A 512 46.78 -11.90 29.24
CA THR A 512 47.74 -13.01 29.12
C THR A 512 47.13 -14.31 28.59
N GLU A 513 45.85 -14.59 28.85
CA GLU A 513 45.15 -15.78 28.32
C GLU A 513 44.72 -15.60 26.86
N LEU A 514 44.30 -14.39 26.47
CA LEU A 514 43.99 -14.03 25.07
C LEU A 514 45.24 -14.00 24.17
N LYS A 515 46.40 -13.62 24.72
CA LYS A 515 47.68 -13.58 24.00
C LYS A 515 48.26 -14.97 23.72
N LYS A 516 47.94 -15.96 24.55
CA LYS A 516 48.40 -17.36 24.41
C LYS A 516 47.57 -18.15 23.38
N ALA A 517 46.29 -17.81 23.21
CA ALA A 517 45.38 -18.44 22.26
C ALA A 517 45.58 -17.95 20.80
N THR A 518 46.15 -16.77 20.59
CA THR A 518 46.27 -16.10 19.27
C THR A 518 47.66 -16.21 18.63
N LYS A 519 48.57 -17.04 19.19
CA LYS A 519 49.96 -17.23 18.71
C LYS A 519 50.66 -15.90 18.35
N ASN A 520 50.59 -14.91 19.25
CA ASN A 520 51.32 -13.64 19.13
C ASN A 520 51.05 -12.80 17.86
N PHE A 521 49.85 -12.87 17.25
CA PHE A 521 49.47 -11.98 16.13
C PHE A 521 50.56 -11.81 15.05
N LYS A 522 51.25 -12.92 14.72
CA LYS A 522 52.26 -12.96 13.68
C LYS A 522 51.61 -13.35 12.38
N VAL A 523 51.14 -12.35 11.62
CA VAL A 523 51.43 -12.11 10.19
C VAL A 523 50.73 -10.80 9.82
N GLU A 524 51.56 -9.81 9.54
CA GLU A 524 51.22 -8.50 8.98
C GLU A 524 51.41 -8.59 7.47
N LEU A 525 50.37 -8.28 6.69
CA LEU A 525 50.46 -8.04 5.25
C LEU A 525 49.73 -6.74 4.93
N GLY A 526 50.51 -5.66 4.88
CA GLY A 526 50.06 -4.38 4.32
C GLY A 526 49.87 -3.30 5.37
N ARG A 527 50.91 -2.47 5.52
CA ARG A 527 50.88 -1.20 6.25
C ARG A 527 50.23 -0.15 5.36
N GLY A 528 49.11 0.43 5.77
CA GLY A 528 48.69 1.73 5.26
C GLY A 528 49.43 2.81 6.05
N VAL A 529 50.22 3.66 5.38
CA VAL A 529 50.39 5.08 5.76
C VAL A 529 51.01 5.85 4.58
N LYS A 530 50.38 6.96 4.17
CA LYS A 530 50.91 8.34 4.19
C LYS A 530 50.36 9.16 3.03
N ASP A 531 50.01 10.38 3.41
CA ASP A 531 49.75 11.55 2.58
C ASP A 531 48.31 11.83 2.16
N ASN A 532 48.07 13.13 2.14
CA ASN A 532 46.82 13.85 2.10
C ASN A 532 46.23 13.85 0.67
N SER A 533 46.18 12.69 -0.01
CA SER A 533 46.20 12.67 -1.49
C SER A 533 45.26 11.70 -2.21
N ASP A 534 44.13 11.28 -1.64
CA ASP A 534 43.10 10.53 -2.40
C ASP A 534 41.74 11.27 -2.37
N PHE A 535 41.76 12.51 -2.84
CA PHE A 535 40.53 13.27 -3.08
C PHE A 535 40.30 13.44 -4.57
N ILE A 536 39.06 13.26 -5.02
CA ILE A 536 38.64 13.66 -6.35
C ILE A 536 38.21 15.13 -6.25
N THR A 537 38.88 16.02 -6.97
CA THR A 537 38.51 17.44 -7.02
C THR A 537 37.80 17.77 -8.32
N SER A 538 36.85 18.69 -8.26
CA SER A 538 36.22 19.23 -9.47
C SER A 538 37.23 20.04 -10.30
N PRO A 539 36.98 20.28 -11.60
CA PRO A 539 37.94 20.94 -12.49
C PRO A 539 38.45 22.31 -12.02
N GLN A 540 37.62 23.11 -11.32
CA GLN A 540 38.01 24.42 -10.77
C GLN A 540 38.23 24.38 -9.26
N ASN A 541 38.27 23.18 -8.66
CA ASN A 541 38.53 22.97 -7.24
C ASN A 541 37.49 23.65 -6.31
N THR A 542 36.23 23.71 -6.75
CA THR A 542 35.10 24.17 -5.92
C THR A 542 34.59 23.05 -5.02
N PHE A 543 34.55 21.82 -5.55
CA PHE A 543 34.11 20.63 -4.82
C PHE A 543 35.20 19.60 -4.69
N THR A 544 35.18 18.90 -3.56
CA THR A 544 36.07 17.78 -3.26
C THR A 544 35.23 16.59 -2.80
N CYS A 545 35.59 15.41 -3.27
CA CYS A 545 34.97 14.15 -2.90
C CYS A 545 36.01 13.19 -2.31
N GLY A 546 35.67 12.53 -1.21
CA GLY A 546 36.56 11.59 -0.54
C GLY A 546 36.08 11.19 0.86
N PHE A 547 37.00 10.61 1.64
CA PHE A 547 36.73 10.25 3.03
C PHE A 547 36.88 11.47 3.96
N TYR A 548 35.93 11.64 4.88
CA TYR A 548 36.00 12.66 5.93
C TYR A 548 35.61 12.08 7.30
N PRO A 549 36.29 12.51 8.39
CA PRO A 549 36.05 11.99 9.72
C PRO A 549 34.73 12.53 10.31
N ILE A 550 34.15 11.73 11.20
CA ILE A 550 32.92 12.05 11.93
C ILE A 550 33.25 12.22 13.42
N GLY A 551 33.22 13.47 13.89
CA GLY A 551 33.53 13.79 15.28
C GLY A 551 34.94 13.33 15.70
N ASN A 552 35.08 12.81 16.91
CA ASN A 552 36.36 12.37 17.48
C ASN A 552 36.57 10.84 17.40
N ALA A 553 35.73 10.11 16.65
CA ALA A 553 35.81 8.66 16.52
C ALA A 553 36.60 8.25 15.27
N ASN A 554 37.12 7.02 15.23
CA ASN A 554 37.74 6.40 14.06
C ASN A 554 36.71 6.01 12.97
N ALA A 555 35.70 6.86 12.76
CA ALA A 555 34.54 6.65 11.91
C ALA A 555 34.52 7.70 10.80
N TYR A 556 34.36 7.24 9.55
CA TYR A 556 34.48 8.07 8.36
C TYR A 556 33.27 7.87 7.43
N TYR A 557 32.93 8.94 6.72
CA TYR A 557 32.01 8.90 5.60
C TYR A 557 32.72 9.18 4.30
N PHE A 558 32.18 8.61 3.23
CA PHE A 558 32.49 9.06 1.89
C PHE A 558 31.46 10.09 1.45
N GLY A 559 31.91 11.27 1.03
CA GLY A 559 31.00 12.33 0.62
C GLY A 559 31.64 13.42 -0.22
N ILE A 560 30.84 14.43 -0.55
CA ILE A 560 31.21 15.58 -1.37
C ILE A 560 31.06 16.84 -0.49
N TRP A 561 32.03 17.73 -0.53
CA TRP A 561 32.00 19.01 0.21
C TRP A 561 32.61 20.14 -0.61
N PHE A 562 32.32 21.37 -0.20
CA PHE A 562 33.00 22.56 -0.74
C PHE A 562 34.45 22.60 -0.31
N THR A 563 35.38 22.63 -1.27
CA THR A 563 36.83 22.53 -1.03
C THR A 563 37.35 23.62 -0.10
N ASN A 564 36.95 24.88 -0.35
CA ASN A 564 37.45 26.06 0.37
C ASN A 564 36.52 26.51 1.52
N SER A 565 35.65 25.64 2.01
CA SER A 565 34.76 25.96 3.14
C SER A 565 35.50 25.85 4.48
N ARG A 566 35.40 26.89 5.32
CA ARG A 566 36.00 26.93 6.67
C ARG A 566 35.46 25.84 7.60
N GLU A 567 34.19 25.48 7.46
CA GLU A 567 33.54 24.46 8.29
C GLU A 567 33.43 23.09 7.60
N LYS A 568 34.06 22.91 6.43
CA LYS A 568 33.92 21.71 5.57
C LYS A 568 32.44 21.33 5.35
N THR A 569 31.74 22.21 4.63
CA THR A 569 30.32 22.03 4.30
C THR A 569 30.11 20.84 3.37
N VAL A 570 29.67 19.72 3.93
CA VAL A 570 29.28 18.50 3.18
C VAL A 570 27.91 18.71 2.54
N VAL A 571 27.77 18.31 1.28
CA VAL A 571 26.57 18.50 0.46
C VAL A 571 25.94 17.18 0.00
N TRP A 572 26.69 16.08 0.14
CA TRP A 572 26.26 14.73 -0.21
C TRP A 572 27.12 13.69 0.51
N ASN A 573 26.55 12.53 0.85
CA ASN A 573 27.28 11.39 1.43
C ASN A 573 26.67 10.04 1.00
N ALA A 574 27.51 9.02 0.88
CA ALA A 574 27.10 7.70 0.40
C ALA A 574 26.55 6.80 1.51
N ASN A 575 27.17 6.84 2.69
CA ASN A 575 26.96 5.84 3.75
C ASN A 575 26.34 6.40 5.03
N GLN A 576 25.26 7.18 4.88
CA GLN A 576 24.58 7.93 5.96
C GLN A 576 24.44 7.16 7.28
N ASP A 577 24.02 5.89 7.25
CA ASP A 577 23.71 5.13 8.47
C ASP A 577 24.81 4.16 8.90
N ARG A 578 25.87 4.01 8.09
CA ARG A 578 26.92 2.99 8.28
C ARG A 578 28.31 3.58 8.07
N PRO A 579 28.87 4.29 9.07
CA PRO A 579 30.22 4.83 8.96
C PRO A 579 31.24 3.70 8.83
N VAL A 580 32.36 3.99 8.18
CA VAL A 580 33.43 3.03 7.90
C VAL A 580 34.72 3.39 8.61
N SER A 581 35.60 2.43 8.83
CA SER A 581 36.92 2.71 9.41
C SER A 581 37.91 3.12 8.33
N ILE A 582 38.62 4.23 8.50
CA ILE A 582 39.66 4.64 7.53
C ILE A 582 40.81 3.63 7.41
N GLN A 583 40.99 2.77 8.42
CA GLN A 583 42.02 1.74 8.42
C GLN A 583 41.55 0.49 7.67
N GLY A 584 41.47 0.58 6.34
CA GLY A 584 41.22 -0.58 5.46
C GLY A 584 39.96 -0.49 4.62
N SER A 585 39.10 0.51 4.85
CA SER A 585 37.98 0.78 3.95
C SER A 585 38.45 1.34 2.61
N LYS A 586 37.73 1.00 1.55
CA LYS A 586 38.04 1.44 0.19
C LYS A 586 36.78 1.76 -0.59
N LEU A 587 36.90 2.75 -1.47
CA LEU A 587 35.94 2.97 -2.54
C LEU A 587 36.60 2.51 -3.84
N ALA A 588 35.97 1.60 -4.56
CA ALA A 588 36.51 1.07 -5.81
C ALA A 588 35.41 1.01 -6.87
N LEU A 589 35.77 1.37 -8.11
CA LEU A 589 34.97 1.03 -9.28
C LEU A 589 35.28 -0.43 -9.65
N GLY A 590 34.32 -1.32 -9.41
CA GLY A 590 34.45 -2.73 -9.72
C GLY A 590 34.41 -2.99 -11.22
N ASN A 591 34.97 -4.13 -11.65
CA ASN A 591 34.97 -4.56 -13.06
C ASN A 591 33.57 -4.78 -13.63
N ASN A 592 32.55 -4.84 -12.79
CA ASN A 592 31.14 -4.91 -13.16
C ASN A 592 30.50 -3.51 -13.35
N GLY A 593 31.28 -2.42 -13.27
CA GLY A 593 30.80 -1.05 -13.40
C GLY A 593 30.17 -0.47 -12.13
N ALA A 594 30.11 -1.19 -11.02
CA ALA A 594 29.60 -0.66 -9.76
C ALA A 594 30.67 0.11 -8.99
N LEU A 595 30.35 1.31 -8.53
CA LEU A 595 31.15 2.01 -7.54
C LEU A 595 30.77 1.47 -6.16
N VAL A 596 31.69 0.79 -5.49
CA VAL A 596 31.45 0.03 -4.25
C VAL A 596 32.29 0.60 -3.12
N LEU A 597 31.63 0.92 -2.01
CA LEU A 597 32.25 1.24 -0.73
C LEU A 597 32.24 0.00 0.16
N THR A 598 33.41 -0.48 0.55
CA THR A 598 33.58 -1.61 1.46
C THR A 598 34.30 -1.18 2.75
N ASP A 599 33.93 -1.79 3.88
CA ASP A 599 34.63 -1.63 5.15
C ASP A 599 35.88 -2.54 5.21
N VAL A 600 36.61 -2.50 6.34
CA VAL A 600 37.88 -3.21 6.57
C VAL A 600 37.78 -4.73 6.39
N ASP A 601 36.60 -5.30 6.62
CA ASP A 601 36.30 -6.73 6.50
C ASP A 601 35.76 -7.12 5.10
N ASP A 602 35.90 -6.23 4.11
CA ASP A 602 35.32 -6.34 2.77
C ASP A 602 33.77 -6.39 2.75
N THR A 603 33.10 -6.08 3.87
CA THR A 603 31.64 -5.93 3.89
C THR A 603 31.24 -4.75 3.01
N ILE A 604 30.31 -4.97 2.08
CA ILE A 604 29.74 -3.90 1.25
C ILE A 604 28.85 -3.02 2.13
N ILE A 605 29.20 -1.75 2.21
CA ILE A 605 28.48 -0.73 2.99
C ILE A 605 27.53 0.05 2.10
N TRP A 606 27.98 0.39 0.89
CA TRP A 606 27.20 1.09 -0.10
C TRP A 606 27.71 0.73 -1.50
N GLN A 607 26.82 0.68 -2.50
CA GLN A 607 27.21 0.47 -3.88
C GLN A 607 26.22 1.13 -4.84
N THR A 608 26.67 1.50 -6.04
CA THR A 608 25.79 1.90 -7.13
C THR A 608 25.12 0.69 -7.78
N ASN A 609 23.86 0.84 -8.17
CA ASN A 609 23.12 -0.23 -8.87
C ASN A 609 23.42 -0.21 -10.38
N THR A 610 24.70 -0.33 -10.74
CA THR A 610 25.19 -0.17 -12.11
C THR A 610 25.89 -1.42 -12.66
N THR A 611 25.59 -2.60 -12.09
CA THR A 611 26.29 -3.88 -12.28
C THR A 611 26.17 -4.53 -13.67
N SER A 612 25.67 -3.80 -14.67
CA SER A 612 25.42 -4.27 -16.04
C SER A 612 25.77 -3.21 -17.10
N PHE A 613 26.36 -2.10 -16.68
CA PHE A 613 26.72 -0.99 -17.55
C PHE A 613 28.23 -0.99 -17.85
N ASP A 614 28.58 -0.64 -19.09
CA ASP A 614 29.98 -0.47 -19.51
C ASP A 614 30.50 0.89 -18.99
N ILE A 615 30.78 0.95 -17.69
CA ILE A 615 31.27 2.16 -17.02
C ILE A 615 32.79 2.19 -17.10
N GLU A 616 33.32 3.28 -17.65
CA GLU A 616 34.75 3.51 -17.82
C GLU A 616 35.34 4.27 -16.63
N ARG A 617 34.64 5.31 -16.16
CA ARG A 617 35.21 6.24 -15.17
C ARG A 617 34.15 6.91 -14.29
N ALA A 618 34.61 7.32 -13.11
CA ALA A 618 33.91 8.21 -12.19
C ALA A 618 34.49 9.64 -12.29
N GLU A 619 33.65 10.66 -12.28
CA GLU A 619 34.06 12.06 -12.46
C GLU A 619 33.25 12.98 -11.52
N LEU A 620 33.92 13.88 -10.81
CA LEU A 620 33.26 14.94 -10.03
C LEU A 620 33.14 16.21 -10.88
N LEU A 621 31.92 16.59 -11.23
CA LEU A 621 31.64 17.78 -12.03
C LEU A 621 31.74 19.06 -11.20
N GLU A 622 31.93 20.19 -11.88
CA GLU A 622 31.99 21.52 -11.25
C GLU A 622 30.68 21.95 -10.60
N THR A 623 29.58 21.27 -10.91
CA THR A 623 28.29 21.44 -10.22
C THR A 623 28.24 20.77 -8.86
N GLY A 624 29.24 19.95 -8.50
CA GLY A 624 29.22 19.08 -7.31
C GLY A 624 28.55 17.73 -7.55
N ASN A 625 28.18 17.43 -8.80
CA ASN A 625 27.59 16.14 -9.20
C ASN A 625 28.69 15.10 -9.45
N LEU A 626 28.68 14.01 -8.69
CA LEU A 626 29.56 12.85 -8.94
C LEU A 626 28.85 11.93 -9.93
N VAL A 627 29.47 11.67 -11.08
CA VAL A 627 28.85 10.91 -12.17
C VAL A 627 29.70 9.71 -12.59
N LEU A 628 29.03 8.63 -13.01
CA LEU A 628 29.66 7.49 -13.67
C LEU A 628 29.34 7.53 -15.16
N LYS A 629 30.37 7.44 -16.01
CA LYS A 629 30.24 7.57 -17.47
C LYS A 629 30.70 6.33 -18.21
N ASN A 630 30.08 6.06 -19.35
CA ASN A 630 30.56 5.09 -20.33
C ASN A 630 31.69 5.68 -21.21
N PRO A 631 32.35 4.86 -22.06
CA PRO A 631 33.37 5.35 -23.00
C PRO A 631 32.87 6.43 -23.97
N GLN A 632 31.57 6.45 -24.29
CA GLN A 632 30.94 7.45 -25.16
C GLN A 632 30.71 8.79 -24.44
N GLY A 633 30.83 8.84 -23.12
CA GLY A 633 30.63 10.02 -22.28
C GLY A 633 29.21 10.19 -21.74
N ASP A 634 28.30 9.24 -21.98
CA ASP A 634 26.95 9.24 -21.42
C ASP A 634 26.99 9.02 -19.91
N ILE A 635 26.17 9.76 -19.17
CA ILE A 635 26.03 9.61 -17.72
C ILE A 635 25.07 8.45 -17.45
N LEU A 636 25.58 7.39 -16.79
CA LEU A 636 24.80 6.20 -16.43
C LEU A 636 24.39 6.17 -14.95
N TRP A 637 25.05 6.98 -14.13
CA TRP A 637 24.68 7.22 -12.73
C TRP A 637 25.15 8.60 -12.28
N GLN A 638 24.41 9.25 -11.38
CA GLN A 638 24.77 10.54 -10.82
C GLN A 638 24.33 10.68 -9.36
N SER A 639 25.11 11.40 -8.54
CA SER A 639 24.78 11.64 -7.13
C SER A 639 23.56 12.54 -6.95
N PHE A 640 23.24 13.37 -7.95
CA PHE A 640 22.10 14.29 -7.91
C PHE A 640 20.73 13.60 -7.84
N ASP A 641 20.64 12.33 -8.26
CA ASP A 641 19.41 11.52 -8.16
C ASP A 641 19.18 11.00 -6.73
N LEU A 642 20.15 11.16 -5.83
CA LEU A 642 20.11 10.72 -4.44
C LEU A 642 20.45 11.88 -3.49
N PRO A 643 19.60 12.93 -3.42
CA PRO A 643 19.84 14.05 -2.53
C PRO A 643 19.76 13.62 -1.05
N THR A 644 20.56 14.28 -0.21
CA THR A 644 20.66 13.97 1.23
C THR A 644 19.80 14.95 2.04
N ASP A 645 20.40 16.04 2.49
CA ASP A 645 19.82 17.14 3.25
C ASP A 645 19.99 18.48 2.53
N THR A 646 20.72 18.49 1.41
CA THR A 646 21.09 19.68 0.64
C THR A 646 20.72 19.50 -0.83
N LEU A 647 20.26 20.58 -1.48
CA LEU A 647 20.15 20.68 -2.94
C LEU A 647 21.18 21.66 -3.47
N LEU A 648 21.89 21.27 -4.53
CA LEU A 648 22.83 22.13 -5.23
C LEU A 648 22.17 22.85 -6.42
N PRO A 649 22.75 23.98 -6.89
CA PRO A 649 22.29 24.62 -8.11
C PRO A 649 22.24 23.64 -9.29
N HIS A 650 21.20 23.75 -10.13
CA HIS A 650 20.93 22.87 -11.27
C HIS A 650 20.59 21.42 -10.93
N GLN A 651 20.45 21.07 -9.64
CA GLN A 651 19.91 19.78 -9.24
C GLN A 651 18.37 19.78 -9.37
N PHE A 652 17.84 18.80 -10.11
CA PHE A 652 16.40 18.64 -10.23
C PHE A 652 15.84 17.92 -9.00
N PHE A 653 14.85 18.53 -8.35
CA PHE A 653 14.09 17.91 -7.27
C PHE A 653 12.75 17.40 -7.81
N THR A 654 12.52 16.09 -7.76
CA THR A 654 11.35 15.42 -8.35
C THR A 654 10.55 14.67 -7.28
N LYS A 655 9.40 14.09 -7.64
CA LYS A 655 8.57 13.30 -6.70
C LYS A 655 9.27 12.07 -6.12
N ASN A 656 10.33 11.60 -6.76
CA ASN A 656 11.11 10.46 -6.29
C ASN A 656 12.19 10.87 -5.28
N HIS A 657 12.38 12.17 -5.06
CA HIS A 657 13.40 12.70 -4.17
C HIS A 657 12.79 13.10 -2.82
N ARG A 658 13.58 12.94 -1.76
CA ARG A 658 13.25 13.36 -0.41
C ARG A 658 14.49 13.95 0.24
N LEU A 659 14.39 15.16 0.76
CA LEU A 659 15.44 15.74 1.59
C LEU A 659 15.14 15.46 3.04
N VAL A 660 16.11 14.95 3.77
CA VAL A 660 15.98 14.63 5.19
C VAL A 660 17.18 15.25 5.93
N PRO A 661 16.97 16.25 6.81
CA PRO A 661 18.05 16.80 7.60
C PRO A 661 18.51 15.79 8.65
N PRO A 662 19.74 15.90 9.17
CA PRO A 662 20.19 15.07 10.28
C PRO A 662 19.40 15.37 11.57
N LEU A 663 19.28 14.37 12.46
CA LEU A 663 18.55 14.47 13.72
C LEU A 663 19.03 15.62 14.63
N ARG A 664 20.33 15.90 14.59
CA ARG A 664 20.99 17.03 15.27
C ARG A 664 22.30 17.35 14.54
N LYS A 665 22.88 18.53 14.78
CA LYS A 665 24.16 18.92 14.18
C LYS A 665 25.24 17.87 14.51
N GLY A 666 25.85 17.28 13.48
CA GLY A 666 26.85 16.22 13.62
C GLY A 666 26.29 14.81 13.92
N SER A 667 24.97 14.61 13.85
CA SER A 667 24.35 13.29 13.99
C SER A 667 24.21 12.56 12.67
N LEU A 668 24.26 11.24 12.78
CA LEU A 668 24.24 10.26 11.70
C LEU A 668 22.83 9.80 11.37
N SER A 669 21.93 9.84 12.36
CA SER A 669 20.54 9.44 12.16
C SER A 669 19.77 10.48 11.35
N PRO A 670 18.93 10.05 10.39
CA PRO A 670 17.95 10.90 9.74
C PRO A 670 17.08 11.59 10.79
N GLY A 671 16.81 12.87 10.57
CA GLY A 671 15.95 13.66 11.42
C GLY A 671 14.47 13.39 11.17
N TYR A 672 13.62 14.02 11.97
CA TYR A 672 12.17 13.85 11.88
C TYR A 672 11.53 14.69 10.78
N PHE A 673 12.26 15.60 10.15
CA PHE A 673 11.69 16.47 9.12
C PHE A 673 12.01 15.93 7.73
N SER A 674 11.17 16.22 6.75
CA SER A 674 11.55 15.98 5.36
C SER A 674 10.82 16.89 4.39
N LEU A 675 11.49 17.29 3.32
CA LEU A 675 10.91 17.99 2.18
C LEU A 675 10.75 17.00 1.02
N TYR A 676 9.55 16.91 0.46
CA TYR A 676 9.21 16.04 -0.68
C TYR A 676 7.95 16.54 -1.37
N PHE A 677 7.70 16.07 -2.59
CA PHE A 677 6.38 16.23 -3.22
C PHE A 677 5.43 15.18 -2.64
N ASP A 678 4.30 15.62 -2.10
CA ASP A 678 3.26 14.72 -1.65
C ASP A 678 2.52 14.05 -2.82
N SER A 679 1.52 13.25 -2.49
CA SER A 679 0.63 12.61 -3.45
C SER A 679 -0.16 13.58 -4.34
N ASP A 680 -0.35 14.83 -3.92
CA ASP A 680 -1.02 15.88 -4.68
C ASP A 680 -0.06 16.63 -5.63
N ASN A 681 1.20 16.19 -5.74
CA ASN A 681 2.28 16.91 -6.43
C ASN A 681 2.56 18.30 -5.83
N VAL A 682 2.25 18.48 -4.54
CA VAL A 682 2.54 19.71 -3.79
C VAL A 682 3.83 19.51 -3.01
N LEU A 683 4.76 20.45 -3.14
CA LEU A 683 6.00 20.44 -2.36
C LEU A 683 5.65 20.74 -0.89
N ARG A 684 5.94 19.78 0.01
CA ARG A 684 5.63 19.89 1.43
C ARG A 684 6.82 19.56 2.32
N MET A 685 6.85 20.26 3.45
CA MET A 685 7.73 19.96 4.57
C MET A 685 6.90 19.26 5.64
N ILE A 686 7.28 18.05 6.05
CA ILE A 686 6.55 17.26 7.05
C ILE A 686 7.42 16.94 8.26
N TYR A 687 6.76 16.67 9.38
CA TYR A 687 7.34 16.04 10.56
C TYR A 687 6.85 14.58 10.66
N ASP A 688 7.77 13.62 10.66
CA ASP A 688 7.51 12.21 10.83
C ASP A 688 7.98 11.73 12.20
N GLY A 689 7.06 11.72 13.17
CA GLY A 689 7.29 11.22 14.52
C GLY A 689 7.27 9.69 14.63
N SER A 690 7.12 8.92 13.55
CA SER A 690 7.05 7.45 13.67
C SER A 690 8.39 6.80 14.05
N GLN A 691 9.49 7.54 13.99
CA GLN A 691 10.81 7.16 14.53
C GLN A 691 10.94 7.41 16.06
N VAL A 692 9.95 8.04 16.70
CA VAL A 692 10.02 8.42 18.13
C VAL A 692 9.59 7.28 19.06
N SER A 693 8.99 6.20 18.54
CA SER A 693 8.40 5.13 19.36
C SER A 693 9.38 4.06 19.86
N SER A 694 10.69 4.34 19.90
CA SER A 694 11.70 3.41 20.42
C SER A 694 12.57 4.00 21.54
N ILE A 695 12.02 4.90 22.36
CA ILE A 695 12.64 5.36 23.61
C ILE A 695 11.92 4.75 24.80
#